data_AF-A0A9P4PA01-F1
#
_entry.id   AF-A0A9P4PA01-F1
#
_cell.length_a   1.000
_cell.length_b   1.000
_cell.length_c   1.000
_cell.angle_alpha   90.00
_cell.angle_beta   90.00
_cell.angle_gamma   90.00
#
_symmetry.space_group_name_H-M   'P 1'
#
loop_
_entity.id
_entity.type
_entity.pdbx_description
1 polymer ?
#
loop_
_entity_poly.entity_id
_entity_poly.type
_entity_poly.pdbx_seq_one_letter_code
_entity_poly.pdbx_strand_id
1 'polypeptide(L)'
;MAAGEDPPSRVDDDPSTAADALSLHTIADADVYASQEQEDGDFALALALEEQENERYARTQRISRGDDPNRVDATPEVPVDVPVEVPPPPYRDDPNATEPDNLPPYRDNPDAAPAEAEADEAAVEPAKRQAAIVRVLRKLAKAWLCVLMVSTFVTITIIVVVVVLVFVYGKTPVSKEASKQAAWDASGSSDYDLRLPKLYPALEKGTKDTCKSAWDEYSRSLSCHRMILSPAWDNGDAAEANAAGADPFFYSTAVCTDECKRSLNDLQRAARSCLNRTDRFDFGAYGNDGKAYFEAGKIEEGPLHVFTGLSERYRGLCRSKHSFADTKWGTCAADLWMNWGIVGGKNEAHLNGLDQFMQQTSVKKTVQGGVQHFPMLLRTGTNGTTSIRVKQRTVGPGDRETTCSACTVDWLARKMRSFEFGQVLDPATGEALGLSAFREKIRSALARCSRAEARTALRNADARWTELGWWCKDKPCIPSIDRPTFSNETMAVLHGWPEDSEGIVMLRELLEKKQAPAKVLEAAQVLYDGLRAMPCGYGFDPMMAKREILPRSHIVARLCSDPCRNALDRLRQQHGALFAEAARDRTYEPLFRYPTTAAEIVDRVCLSTAPGSIVVTPENLCAPGYAALGWPEWIFAGTYGGYPDPPIRAQILDVFSRGMDELADRLEKHPRNCFHGDEDCARTWSKMIAESACNTCAGEIFIGVQGTWKKTTEEFLGDRDVNGTAYVAAAKKGWRTCAKMYGIHLNEREWQRKWRERGLDVYD
;
A
#
# COMPACT_ATOMS: atom_id res chain seq x y z
N MET A 1 -31.47 12.85 47.70
CA MET A 1 -32.06 14.13 48.19
C MET A 1 -32.03 15.10 47.01
N ALA A 2 -33.08 15.91 46.78
CA ALA A 2 -33.23 16.99 45.78
C ALA A 2 -32.49 16.81 44.41
N ALA A 3 -33.11 16.56 43.25
CA ALA A 3 -34.39 17.03 42.68
C ALA A 3 -34.43 18.56 42.41
N GLY A 4 -34.71 18.92 41.16
CA GLY A 4 -34.81 20.30 40.64
C GLY A 4 -34.80 20.29 39.11
N GLU A 5 -35.95 20.56 38.50
CA GLU A 5 -36.17 20.51 37.04
C GLU A 5 -36.39 21.91 36.45
N ASP A 6 -35.77 22.14 35.28
CA ASP A 6 -36.27 22.86 34.11
C ASP A 6 -36.48 24.40 34.04
N PRO A 7 -36.54 24.97 32.80
CA PRO A 7 -36.32 26.39 32.48
C PRO A 7 -37.65 27.03 31.95
N PRO A 8 -37.71 28.00 30.99
CA PRO A 8 -36.71 28.91 30.38
C PRO A 8 -37.17 30.40 30.33
N SER A 9 -36.36 31.24 29.66
CA SER A 9 -36.84 32.52 29.09
C SER A 9 -36.21 32.79 27.73
N ARG A 10 -37.04 33.05 26.72
CA ARG A 10 -36.70 33.53 25.38
C ARG A 10 -37.67 34.65 25.03
N VAL A 11 -37.16 35.75 24.50
CA VAL A 11 -37.94 36.85 23.89
C VAL A 11 -37.11 37.32 22.69
N ASP A 12 -37.80 37.64 21.61
CA ASP A 12 -37.24 37.83 20.27
C ASP A 12 -37.35 39.31 19.81
N ASP A 13 -36.64 39.67 18.73
CA ASP A 13 -36.89 40.74 17.73
C ASP A 13 -37.09 42.22 18.20
N ASP A 14 -36.93 43.29 17.41
CA ASP A 14 -36.56 43.46 15.98
C ASP A 14 -35.69 44.76 15.79
N PRO A 15 -35.66 45.59 14.70
CA PRO A 15 -34.40 46.20 14.25
C PRO A 15 -34.53 47.75 14.09
N SER A 16 -34.01 48.29 12.97
CA SER A 16 -34.12 49.68 12.50
C SER A 16 -33.22 50.71 13.25
N THR A 17 -32.65 51.73 12.59
CA THR A 17 -32.57 52.01 11.14
C THR A 17 -31.22 52.62 10.76
N ALA A 18 -30.83 52.40 9.50
CA ALA A 18 -29.74 53.11 8.86
C ALA A 18 -30.04 54.62 8.69
N ALA A 19 -28.98 55.44 8.70
CA ALA A 19 -28.60 56.26 7.55
C ALA A 19 -27.30 57.03 7.82
N ASP A 20 -26.34 56.94 6.90
CA ASP A 20 -26.07 58.10 6.06
C ASP A 20 -25.59 57.68 4.66
N ALA A 21 -25.83 58.52 3.65
CA ALA A 21 -25.66 58.21 2.22
C ALA A 21 -24.23 58.57 1.73
N LEU A 22 -23.55 57.80 0.87
CA LEU A 22 -23.89 57.36 -0.49
C LEU A 22 -24.02 58.56 -1.47
N SER A 23 -22.99 58.75 -2.30
CA SER A 23 -23.02 59.67 -3.45
C SER A 23 -22.26 59.06 -4.64
N LEU A 24 -23.00 58.50 -5.60
CA LEU A 24 -22.48 58.19 -6.94
C LEU A 24 -22.30 59.49 -7.75
N HIS A 25 -21.32 59.55 -8.66
CA HIS A 25 -21.62 59.34 -10.10
C HIS A 25 -20.42 59.48 -11.06
N THR A 26 -20.35 58.52 -11.99
CA THR A 26 -19.88 58.61 -13.41
C THR A 26 -18.38 58.69 -13.78
N ILE A 27 -18.11 58.13 -14.98
CA ILE A 27 -16.86 58.11 -15.78
C ILE A 27 -15.81 57.09 -15.28
N ALA A 28 -15.30 56.13 -16.07
CA ALA A 28 -15.72 55.55 -17.37
C ALA A 28 -15.04 54.16 -17.57
N ASP A 29 -15.29 53.48 -18.69
CA ASP A 29 -14.89 52.09 -18.98
C ASP A 29 -13.38 51.85 -19.22
N ALA A 30 -12.82 50.86 -18.50
CA ALA A 30 -11.55 50.14 -18.73
C ALA A 30 -11.50 48.95 -17.73
N ASP A 31 -11.03 47.74 -18.02
CA ASP A 31 -10.49 47.15 -19.26
C ASP A 31 -11.12 45.77 -19.52
N VAL A 32 -11.53 45.51 -20.76
CA VAL A 32 -11.87 44.15 -21.26
C VAL A 32 -10.79 43.61 -22.22
N TYR A 33 -9.95 44.49 -22.76
CA TYR A 33 -8.84 44.12 -23.64
C TYR A 33 -7.64 43.53 -22.90
N ALA A 34 -7.40 43.93 -21.64
CA ALA A 34 -6.25 43.47 -20.86
C ALA A 34 -6.23 41.95 -20.60
N SER A 35 -7.39 41.31 -20.44
CA SER A 35 -7.47 39.84 -20.36
C SER A 35 -7.26 39.17 -21.72
N GLN A 36 -7.67 39.80 -22.82
CA GLN A 36 -7.59 39.22 -24.15
C GLN A 36 -6.14 39.26 -24.70
N GLU A 37 -5.40 40.36 -24.48
CA GLU A 37 -3.97 40.42 -24.80
C GLU A 37 -3.13 39.41 -23.97
N GLN A 38 -3.59 39.07 -22.77
CA GLN A 38 -2.92 38.07 -21.92
C GLN A 38 -3.23 36.63 -22.38
N GLU A 39 -4.48 36.33 -22.76
CA GLU A 39 -4.86 35.04 -23.35
C GLU A 39 -4.19 34.79 -24.71
N ASP A 40 -4.12 35.81 -25.59
CA ASP A 40 -3.40 35.73 -26.86
C ASP A 40 -1.88 35.55 -26.64
N GLY A 41 -1.32 36.17 -25.59
CA GLY A 41 0.08 36.02 -25.20
C GLY A 41 0.43 34.61 -24.70
N ASP A 42 -0.39 34.04 -23.82
CA ASP A 42 -0.23 32.67 -23.34
C ASP A 42 -0.48 31.64 -24.46
N PHE A 43 -1.40 31.91 -25.39
CA PHE A 43 -1.62 31.06 -26.58
C PHE A 43 -0.42 31.10 -27.54
N ALA A 44 0.17 32.28 -27.78
CA ALA A 44 1.38 32.41 -28.59
C ALA A 44 2.60 31.71 -27.95
N LEU A 45 2.72 31.76 -26.62
CA LEU A 45 3.76 31.03 -25.88
C LEU A 45 3.55 29.50 -25.97
N ALA A 46 2.30 29.03 -25.87
CA ALA A 46 1.96 27.62 -26.06
C ALA A 46 2.32 27.13 -27.47
N LEU A 47 1.99 27.90 -28.51
CA LEU A 47 2.34 27.57 -29.90
C LEU A 47 3.86 27.50 -30.12
N ALA A 48 4.60 28.46 -29.57
CA ALA A 48 6.07 28.49 -29.68
C ALA A 48 6.75 27.31 -28.95
N LEU A 49 6.17 26.83 -27.84
CA LEU A 49 6.62 25.62 -27.16
C LEU A 49 6.27 24.35 -27.96
N GLU A 50 5.07 24.28 -28.55
CA GLU A 50 4.67 23.17 -29.43
C GLU A 50 5.57 23.08 -30.69
N GLU A 51 5.92 24.21 -31.32
CA GLU A 51 6.89 24.22 -32.43
C GLU A 51 8.29 23.76 -31.96
N GLN A 52 8.76 24.21 -30.79
CA GLN A 52 10.06 23.79 -30.26
C GLN A 52 10.11 22.30 -29.89
N GLU A 53 9.02 21.72 -29.39
CA GLU A 53 8.94 20.27 -29.17
C GLU A 53 8.82 19.50 -30.49
N ASN A 54 8.06 20.00 -31.47
CA ASN A 54 7.98 19.39 -32.80
C ASN A 54 9.33 19.42 -33.54
N GLU A 55 10.13 20.49 -33.43
CA GLU A 55 11.50 20.51 -33.94
C GLU A 55 12.40 19.46 -33.26
N ARG A 56 12.29 19.30 -31.93
CA ARG A 56 13.00 18.24 -31.19
C ARG A 56 12.59 16.85 -31.66
N TYR A 57 11.28 16.58 -31.79
CA TYR A 57 10.78 15.30 -32.29
C TYR A 57 11.20 15.04 -33.74
N ALA A 58 11.16 16.04 -34.63
CA ALA A 58 11.62 15.92 -36.01
C ALA A 58 13.13 15.63 -36.09
N ARG A 59 13.95 16.30 -35.27
CA ARG A 59 15.40 16.06 -35.18
C ARG A 59 15.71 14.66 -34.65
N THR A 60 15.01 14.22 -33.59
CA THR A 60 15.16 12.86 -33.05
C THR A 60 14.70 11.78 -34.03
N GLN A 61 13.56 11.96 -34.72
CA GLN A 61 13.07 10.99 -35.72
C GLN A 61 14.01 10.84 -36.93
N ARG A 62 14.70 11.90 -37.37
CA ARG A 62 15.74 11.79 -38.41
C ARG A 62 16.91 10.92 -37.95
N ILE A 63 17.39 11.10 -36.72
CA ILE A 63 18.45 10.28 -36.13
C ILE A 63 17.99 8.81 -35.99
N SER A 64 16.73 8.57 -35.61
CA SER A 64 16.18 7.21 -35.47
C SER A 64 15.79 6.52 -36.80
N ARG A 65 15.80 7.21 -37.94
CA ARG A 65 15.47 6.62 -39.26
C ARG A 65 16.67 6.27 -40.14
N GLY A 66 17.88 6.77 -39.82
CA GLY A 66 19.12 6.29 -40.43
C GLY A 66 19.46 6.85 -41.81
N ASP A 67 18.81 7.93 -42.24
CA ASP A 67 19.17 8.67 -43.46
C ASP A 67 20.43 9.56 -43.24
N ASP A 68 21.60 8.92 -43.12
CA ASP A 68 22.91 9.57 -43.25
C ASP A 68 23.46 9.33 -44.67
N PRO A 69 23.70 10.38 -45.48
CA PRO A 69 24.19 10.24 -46.85
C PRO A 69 25.59 9.59 -47.00
N ASN A 70 26.37 9.42 -45.94
CA ASN A 70 27.78 9.00 -46.02
C ASN A 70 28.02 7.51 -45.73
N ARG A 71 26.99 6.66 -45.79
CA ARG A 71 27.13 5.21 -45.55
C ARG A 71 27.79 4.51 -46.73
N VAL A 72 29.03 4.03 -46.54
CA VAL A 72 29.76 3.17 -47.49
C VAL A 72 29.59 1.70 -47.09
N ASP A 73 29.15 0.85 -48.02
CA ASP A 73 28.88 -0.56 -47.77
C ASP A 73 30.12 -1.47 -47.89
N ALA A 74 30.15 -2.53 -47.09
CA ALA A 74 30.99 -3.71 -47.28
C ALA A 74 30.30 -4.97 -46.72
N THR A 75 30.32 -6.07 -47.49
CA THR A 75 29.69 -7.37 -47.23
C THR A 75 30.63 -8.50 -47.68
N PRO A 76 30.35 -9.79 -47.38
CA PRO A 76 29.84 -10.41 -46.14
C PRO A 76 30.72 -11.64 -45.71
N GLU A 77 30.32 -12.37 -44.65
CA GLU A 77 30.29 -13.86 -44.48
C GLU A 77 30.34 -14.33 -43.00
N VAL A 78 30.36 -15.65 -42.75
CA VAL A 78 29.73 -16.42 -41.63
C VAL A 78 30.55 -17.71 -41.34
N PRO A 79 30.48 -18.50 -40.22
CA PRO A 79 29.93 -18.35 -38.84
C PRO A 79 31.00 -18.58 -37.70
N VAL A 80 30.55 -18.80 -36.43
CA VAL A 80 30.99 -19.81 -35.42
C VAL A 80 31.21 -19.29 -33.96
N ASP A 81 30.51 -19.93 -33.02
CA ASP A 81 30.69 -20.20 -31.57
C ASP A 81 31.15 -19.18 -30.48
N VAL A 82 30.56 -19.42 -29.30
CA VAL A 82 30.73 -18.93 -27.91
C VAL A 82 32.13 -19.24 -27.27
N PRO A 83 32.50 -18.75 -26.04
CA PRO A 83 31.92 -17.73 -25.12
C PRO A 83 32.98 -16.78 -24.44
N VAL A 84 32.59 -16.08 -23.34
CA VAL A 84 33.41 -15.60 -22.16
C VAL A 84 33.94 -14.13 -22.07
N GLU A 85 33.41 -13.41 -21.06
CA GLU A 85 33.97 -12.37 -20.13
C GLU A 85 34.74 -11.09 -20.55
N VAL A 86 34.83 -10.19 -19.55
CA VAL A 86 35.74 -9.03 -19.31
C VAL A 86 35.45 -7.69 -20.03
N PRO A 87 34.85 -6.70 -19.32
CA PRO A 87 34.79 -5.30 -19.75
C PRO A 87 35.81 -4.38 -19.02
N PRO A 88 36.76 -3.77 -19.75
CA PRO A 88 37.49 -2.58 -19.31
C PRO A 88 37.67 -1.53 -20.44
N PRO A 89 38.26 -0.35 -20.18
CA PRO A 89 37.82 0.71 -19.25
C PRO A 89 37.57 2.03 -20.08
N PRO A 90 37.51 3.26 -19.53
CA PRO A 90 36.98 4.41 -20.27
C PRO A 90 37.99 5.08 -21.23
N TYR A 91 37.44 5.81 -22.21
CA TYR A 91 38.20 6.69 -23.13
C TYR A 91 38.71 7.96 -22.43
N ARG A 92 39.78 8.57 -22.96
CA ARG A 92 40.40 9.81 -22.46
C ARG A 92 41.12 10.54 -23.60
N ASP A 93 41.33 11.85 -23.43
CA ASP A 93 41.52 12.83 -24.50
C ASP A 93 42.96 13.04 -25.04
N ASP A 94 43.05 13.87 -26.10
CA ASP A 94 44.21 14.64 -26.62
C ASP A 94 45.37 13.93 -27.38
N PRO A 95 46.15 14.65 -28.23
CA PRO A 95 45.82 15.81 -29.08
C PRO A 95 46.53 15.81 -30.49
N ASN A 96 46.44 16.95 -31.21
CA ASN A 96 47.13 17.34 -32.48
C ASN A 96 46.62 16.67 -33.79
N ALA A 97 46.43 17.34 -34.93
CA ALA A 97 46.40 18.77 -35.34
C ALA A 97 45.74 18.83 -36.78
N THR A 98 45.53 19.93 -37.53
CA THR A 98 46.03 21.33 -37.50
C THR A 98 45.03 22.27 -38.22
N GLU A 99 45.24 23.60 -38.09
CA GLU A 99 44.57 24.73 -38.77
C GLU A 99 45.11 24.97 -40.23
N PRO A 100 44.63 25.93 -41.09
CA PRO A 100 43.87 27.15 -40.73
C PRO A 100 42.80 27.74 -41.72
N ASP A 101 42.16 28.82 -41.24
CA ASP A 101 41.63 30.02 -41.91
C ASP A 101 40.71 29.96 -43.15
N ASN A 102 39.42 30.29 -42.97
CA ASN A 102 38.92 31.69 -43.13
C ASN A 102 37.39 31.82 -42.95
N LEU A 103 36.94 32.93 -42.33
CA LEU A 103 35.56 33.44 -42.34
C LEU A 103 35.54 34.82 -43.00
N PRO A 104 34.46 35.19 -43.72
CA PRO A 104 33.75 36.44 -43.36
C PRO A 104 32.20 36.24 -43.48
N PRO A 105 31.30 37.26 -43.46
CA PRO A 105 30.38 37.36 -42.32
C PRO A 105 28.88 37.40 -42.69
N TYR A 106 28.04 37.29 -41.65
CA TYR A 106 26.58 37.48 -41.73
C TYR A 106 26.21 38.95 -42.07
N ARG A 107 25.09 39.18 -42.76
CA ARG A 107 24.58 40.54 -43.02
C ARG A 107 23.09 40.58 -43.38
N ASP A 108 22.33 41.41 -42.69
CA ASP A 108 20.91 41.64 -42.93
C ASP A 108 20.67 42.75 -43.97
N ASN A 109 19.77 42.54 -44.94
CA ASN A 109 18.78 43.53 -45.41
C ASN A 109 17.77 42.93 -46.42
N PRO A 110 16.46 42.94 -46.17
CA PRO A 110 15.44 42.47 -47.12
C PRO A 110 14.78 43.64 -47.90
N ASP A 111 15.55 44.38 -48.69
CA ASP A 111 15.07 45.53 -49.49
C ASP A 111 15.71 45.51 -50.90
N ALA A 112 15.18 44.64 -51.79
CA ALA A 112 15.66 44.49 -53.17
C ALA A 112 14.49 44.24 -54.15
N ALA A 113 14.43 45.01 -55.24
CA ALA A 113 13.34 45.03 -56.21
C ALA A 113 13.62 44.19 -57.49
N PRO A 114 12.60 43.77 -58.27
CA PRO A 114 12.73 42.80 -59.37
C PRO A 114 12.74 43.40 -60.80
N ALA A 115 13.11 42.56 -61.78
CA ALA A 115 12.88 42.63 -63.24
C ALA A 115 12.89 41.16 -63.78
N GLU A 116 12.07 40.66 -64.72
CA GLU A 116 11.69 41.08 -66.09
C GLU A 116 12.83 40.91 -67.14
N ALA A 117 12.64 40.33 -68.35
CA ALA A 117 11.49 39.68 -69.03
C ALA A 117 11.93 38.31 -69.69
N GLU A 118 11.57 37.77 -70.87
CA GLU A 118 10.76 38.13 -72.06
C GLU A 118 10.47 36.87 -72.97
N ALA A 119 9.50 36.94 -73.90
CA ALA A 119 9.38 36.31 -75.26
C ALA A 119 9.70 34.79 -75.58
N ASP A 120 9.06 34.07 -76.54
CA ASP A 120 7.79 34.28 -77.29
C ASP A 120 7.23 33.04 -78.07
N GLU A 121 5.96 33.20 -78.52
CA GLU A 121 5.14 32.57 -79.62
C GLU A 121 5.31 31.14 -80.23
N ALA A 122 4.14 30.52 -80.56
CA ALA A 122 3.89 29.76 -81.82
C ALA A 122 2.38 29.61 -82.19
N ALA A 123 2.07 29.60 -83.50
CA ALA A 123 0.74 29.52 -84.18
C ALA A 123 -0.07 28.19 -84.00
N VAL A 124 -1.32 27.96 -84.50
CA VAL A 124 -2.61 28.68 -84.70
C VAL A 124 -3.53 27.88 -85.68
N GLU A 125 -4.72 27.43 -85.23
CA GLU A 125 -5.98 27.13 -86.00
C GLU A 125 -5.98 26.11 -87.20
N PRO A 126 -7.13 25.75 -87.84
CA PRO A 126 -8.39 25.22 -87.24
C PRO A 126 -9.08 24.07 -88.03
N ALA A 127 -10.07 23.39 -87.41
CA ALA A 127 -11.17 22.73 -88.17
C ALA A 127 -12.49 22.65 -87.38
N LYS A 128 -13.64 22.89 -88.02
CA LYS A 128 -14.97 23.02 -87.37
C LYS A 128 -15.86 21.79 -87.57
N ARG A 129 -16.25 21.06 -86.50
CA ARG A 129 -17.51 20.25 -86.41
C ARG A 129 -17.77 19.53 -85.06
N GLN A 130 -17.98 20.24 -83.93
CA GLN A 130 -18.46 19.56 -82.69
C GLN A 130 -19.23 20.43 -81.65
N ALA A 131 -19.67 21.64 -82.02
CA ALA A 131 -20.17 22.66 -81.08
C ALA A 131 -21.51 22.36 -80.35
N ALA A 132 -22.14 21.20 -80.59
CA ALA A 132 -23.41 20.82 -79.95
C ALA A 132 -23.23 20.08 -78.61
N ILE A 133 -22.29 19.14 -78.53
CA ILE A 133 -22.19 18.16 -77.43
C ILE A 133 -21.66 18.82 -76.13
N VAL A 134 -20.68 19.72 -76.26
CA VAL A 134 -19.98 20.37 -75.13
C VAL A 134 -20.93 21.19 -74.24
N ARG A 135 -22.05 21.71 -74.77
CA ARG A 135 -23.00 22.52 -74.01
C ARG A 135 -23.84 21.72 -73.00
N VAL A 136 -24.07 20.43 -73.24
CA VAL A 136 -24.83 19.56 -72.32
C VAL A 136 -23.93 19.11 -71.17
N LEU A 137 -22.72 18.64 -71.48
CA LEU A 137 -21.73 18.19 -70.49
C LEU A 137 -21.37 19.29 -69.48
N ARG A 138 -21.19 20.54 -69.92
CA ARG A 138 -20.91 21.68 -69.01
C ARG A 138 -22.02 21.95 -67.99
N LYS A 139 -23.30 21.61 -68.27
CA LYS A 139 -24.39 21.78 -67.31
C LYS A 139 -24.43 20.65 -66.27
N LEU A 140 -24.25 19.40 -66.71
CA LEU A 140 -24.18 18.25 -65.79
C LEU A 140 -22.96 18.32 -64.87
N ALA A 141 -21.79 18.70 -65.39
CA ALA A 141 -20.57 18.86 -64.60
C ALA A 141 -20.73 19.88 -63.46
N LYS A 142 -21.36 21.04 -63.72
CA LYS A 142 -21.62 22.03 -62.66
C LYS A 142 -22.57 21.51 -61.57
N ALA A 143 -23.62 20.78 -61.94
CA ALA A 143 -24.52 20.18 -60.96
C ALA A 143 -23.80 19.15 -60.07
N TRP A 144 -22.98 18.27 -60.68
CA TRP A 144 -22.21 17.26 -59.95
C TRP A 144 -21.17 17.89 -59.01
N LEU A 145 -20.48 18.96 -59.43
CA LEU A 145 -19.54 19.69 -58.58
C LEU A 145 -20.21 20.35 -57.37
N CYS A 146 -21.42 20.91 -57.55
CA CYS A 146 -22.19 21.45 -56.43
C CYS A 146 -22.65 20.35 -55.46
N VAL A 147 -23.11 19.20 -55.96
CA VAL A 147 -23.52 18.07 -55.11
C VAL A 147 -22.33 17.48 -54.35
N LEU A 148 -21.16 17.32 -55.00
CA LEU A 148 -19.93 16.92 -54.31
C LEU A 148 -19.52 17.92 -53.23
N MET A 149 -19.53 19.23 -53.52
CA MET A 149 -19.14 20.26 -52.56
C MET A 149 -20.09 20.33 -51.36
N VAL A 150 -21.40 20.22 -51.58
CA VAL A 150 -22.38 20.11 -50.48
C VAL A 150 -22.17 18.80 -49.70
N SER A 151 -21.89 17.69 -50.38
CA SER A 151 -21.60 16.42 -49.71
C SER A 151 -20.34 16.49 -48.85
N THR A 152 -19.26 17.14 -49.30
CA THR A 152 -18.02 17.29 -48.50
C THR A 152 -18.21 18.28 -47.36
N PHE A 153 -18.93 19.39 -47.54
CA PHE A 153 -19.28 20.27 -46.42
C PHE A 153 -20.14 19.55 -45.38
N VAL A 154 -21.14 18.75 -45.79
CA VAL A 154 -21.97 17.98 -44.86
C VAL A 154 -21.16 16.89 -44.14
N THR A 155 -20.30 16.13 -44.82
CA THR A 155 -19.47 15.12 -44.13
C THR A 155 -18.42 15.76 -43.23
N ILE A 156 -17.78 16.86 -43.61
CA ILE A 156 -16.88 17.62 -42.73
C ILE A 156 -17.65 18.14 -41.52
N THR A 157 -18.85 18.71 -41.69
CA THR A 157 -19.67 19.19 -40.57
C THR A 157 -20.06 18.04 -39.64
N ILE A 158 -20.44 16.87 -40.16
CA ILE A 158 -20.72 15.67 -39.37
C ILE A 158 -19.46 15.18 -38.63
N ILE A 159 -18.30 15.16 -39.28
CA ILE A 159 -17.03 14.76 -38.65
C ILE A 159 -16.67 15.74 -37.53
N VAL A 160 -16.77 17.06 -37.76
CA VAL A 160 -16.52 18.08 -36.72
C VAL A 160 -17.51 17.94 -35.57
N VAL A 161 -18.81 17.76 -35.83
CA VAL A 161 -19.81 17.53 -34.78
C VAL A 161 -19.55 16.24 -34.02
N VAL A 162 -19.15 15.15 -34.68
CA VAL A 162 -18.79 13.88 -34.02
C VAL A 162 -17.50 14.04 -33.20
N VAL A 163 -16.47 14.71 -33.72
CA VAL A 163 -15.22 14.99 -32.98
C VAL A 163 -15.50 15.88 -31.77
N VAL A 164 -16.30 16.95 -31.90
CA VAL A 164 -16.69 17.81 -30.77
C VAL A 164 -17.54 17.04 -29.76
N LEU A 165 -18.49 16.21 -30.20
CA LEU A 165 -19.24 15.33 -29.28
C LEU A 165 -18.33 14.31 -28.58
N VAL A 166 -17.31 13.78 -29.25
CA VAL A 166 -16.31 12.89 -28.64
C VAL A 166 -15.35 13.65 -27.71
N PHE A 167 -15.09 14.95 -27.93
CA PHE A 167 -14.27 15.77 -27.04
C PHE A 167 -15.06 16.30 -25.82
N VAL A 168 -16.37 16.53 -25.95
CA VAL A 168 -17.23 17.10 -24.91
C VAL A 168 -17.96 16.01 -24.09
N TYR A 169 -18.34 14.89 -24.70
CA TYR A 169 -19.02 13.76 -24.04
C TYR A 169 -18.21 12.47 -24.00
N GLY A 170 -17.13 12.35 -24.77
CA GLY A 170 -16.17 11.28 -24.57
C GLY A 170 -15.48 11.50 -23.22
N LYS A 171 -15.64 10.53 -22.32
CA LYS A 171 -14.90 10.50 -21.05
C LYS A 171 -13.42 10.23 -21.33
N THR A 172 -12.69 11.26 -21.72
CA THR A 172 -11.23 11.24 -21.62
C THR A 172 -10.87 10.89 -20.17
N PRO A 173 -9.96 9.92 -19.93
CA PRO A 173 -9.52 9.62 -18.58
C PRO A 173 -8.76 10.84 -18.07
N VAL A 174 -9.42 11.65 -17.24
CA VAL A 174 -8.82 12.77 -16.53
C VAL A 174 -7.52 12.28 -15.89
N SER A 175 -6.39 12.96 -16.16
CA SER A 175 -5.11 12.51 -15.64
C SER A 175 -5.18 12.38 -14.12
N LYS A 176 -4.44 11.42 -13.54
CA LYS A 176 -4.48 11.16 -12.08
C LYS A 176 -4.23 12.43 -11.27
N GLU A 177 -3.35 13.29 -11.78
CA GLU A 177 -3.01 14.59 -11.21
C GLU A 177 -4.17 15.59 -11.33
N ALA A 178 -4.83 15.70 -12.49
CA ALA A 178 -5.99 16.56 -12.67
C ALA A 178 -7.22 16.12 -11.85
N SER A 179 -7.45 14.80 -11.70
CA SER A 179 -8.53 14.28 -10.84
C SER A 179 -8.24 14.56 -9.36
N LYS A 180 -6.98 14.39 -8.94
CA LYS A 180 -6.51 14.72 -7.59
C LYS A 180 -6.60 16.20 -7.28
N GLN A 181 -6.25 17.07 -8.24
CA GLN A 181 -6.37 18.51 -8.11
C GLN A 181 -7.86 18.94 -8.04
N ALA A 182 -8.71 18.42 -8.93
CA ALA A 182 -10.15 18.69 -8.89
C ALA A 182 -10.82 18.21 -7.58
N ALA A 183 -10.36 17.09 -7.00
CA ALA A 183 -10.81 16.62 -5.69
C ALA A 183 -10.30 17.51 -4.55
N TRP A 184 -9.05 17.96 -4.61
CA TRP A 184 -8.47 18.89 -3.66
C TRP A 184 -9.26 20.21 -3.62
N ASP A 185 -9.49 20.82 -4.78
CA ASP A 185 -10.19 22.10 -4.90
C ASP A 185 -11.68 21.97 -4.51
N ALA A 186 -12.36 20.91 -4.95
CA ALA A 186 -13.75 20.64 -4.55
C ALA A 186 -13.91 20.34 -3.05
N SER A 187 -12.87 19.80 -2.39
CA SER A 187 -12.89 19.63 -0.94
C SER A 187 -12.89 20.98 -0.21
N GLY A 188 -12.22 21.99 -0.80
CA GLY A 188 -11.89 23.25 -0.13
C GLY A 188 -10.97 23.02 1.07
N SER A 189 -10.06 22.04 0.99
CA SER A 189 -8.95 21.87 1.93
C SER A 189 -7.81 22.81 1.60
N SER A 190 -7.02 23.19 2.58
CA SER A 190 -5.73 23.86 2.39
C SER A 190 -4.65 23.17 3.21
N ASP A 191 -3.39 23.49 2.95
CA ASP A 191 -2.34 23.17 3.90
C ASP A 191 -2.68 23.77 5.27
N TYR A 192 -2.58 22.95 6.32
CA TYR A 192 -3.00 23.24 7.69
C TYR A 192 -4.52 23.39 7.95
N ASP A 193 -5.38 23.08 6.97
CA ASP A 193 -6.83 22.79 7.14
C ASP A 193 -7.25 21.66 6.18
N LEU A 194 -6.88 20.42 6.51
CA LEU A 194 -7.22 19.24 5.71
C LEU A 194 -8.61 18.72 6.11
N ARG A 195 -9.53 18.66 5.13
CA ARG A 195 -10.94 18.33 5.36
C ARG A 195 -11.23 16.90 4.93
N LEU A 196 -10.80 15.94 5.74
CA LEU A 196 -10.74 14.52 5.33
C LEU A 196 -12.09 13.95 4.83
N PRO A 197 -13.27 14.27 5.41
CA PRO A 197 -14.57 13.79 4.91
C PRO A 197 -14.93 14.20 3.48
N LYS A 198 -14.15 15.10 2.87
CA LYS A 198 -14.28 15.52 1.45
C LYS A 198 -13.11 15.09 0.56
N LEU A 199 -12.04 14.54 1.13
CA LEU A 199 -10.89 13.98 0.40
C LEU A 199 -10.97 12.44 0.31
N TYR A 200 -11.57 11.82 1.32
CA TYR A 200 -11.90 10.40 1.40
C TYR A 200 -13.32 10.14 0.86
N PRO A 201 -13.69 8.88 0.57
CA PRO A 201 -15.06 8.53 0.19
C PRO A 201 -16.06 8.78 1.33
N ALA A 202 -17.35 8.82 0.98
CA ALA A 202 -18.42 8.78 1.96
C ALA A 202 -18.43 7.46 2.74
N LEU A 203 -19.03 7.45 3.94
CA LEU A 203 -19.19 6.24 4.74
C LEU A 203 -20.35 5.38 4.22
N GLU A 204 -20.18 4.05 4.26
CA GLU A 204 -21.25 3.13 3.88
C GLU A 204 -22.51 3.34 4.74
N LYS A 205 -23.70 3.10 4.16
CA LYS A 205 -24.99 3.22 4.85
C LYS A 205 -25.06 2.44 6.17
N GLY A 206 -24.38 1.29 6.24
CA GLY A 206 -24.29 0.42 7.42
C GLY A 206 -23.28 0.85 8.50
N THR A 207 -22.50 1.91 8.28
CA THR A 207 -21.63 2.50 9.31
C THR A 207 -22.48 3.03 10.47
N LYS A 208 -22.03 2.88 11.71
CA LYS A 208 -22.68 3.43 12.91
C LYS A 208 -22.81 4.95 12.86
N ASP A 209 -23.95 5.49 13.26
CA ASP A 209 -24.16 6.95 13.30
C ASP A 209 -23.24 7.65 14.33
N THR A 210 -22.80 6.94 15.38
CA THR A 210 -21.75 7.40 16.30
C THR A 210 -20.39 7.55 15.61
N CYS A 211 -20.09 6.69 14.63
CA CYS A 211 -18.87 6.81 13.83
C CYS A 211 -19.00 7.92 12.78
N LYS A 212 -20.14 8.00 12.08
CA LYS A 212 -20.42 9.11 11.13
C LYS A 212 -20.24 10.47 11.80
N SER A 213 -20.91 10.66 12.95
CA SER A 213 -20.80 11.89 13.74
C SER A 213 -19.36 12.19 14.16
N ALA A 214 -18.62 11.20 14.66
CA ALA A 214 -17.24 11.37 15.09
C ALA A 214 -16.27 11.66 13.92
N TRP A 215 -16.51 11.07 12.73
CA TRP A 215 -15.75 11.37 11.51
C TRP A 215 -16.05 12.79 11.01
N ASP A 216 -17.32 13.18 10.93
CA ASP A 216 -17.74 14.49 10.44
C ASP A 216 -17.39 15.64 11.42
N GLU A 217 -17.25 15.34 12.72
CA GLU A 217 -16.78 16.29 13.75
C GLU A 217 -15.25 16.40 13.75
N TYR A 218 -14.52 15.32 14.06
CA TYR A 218 -13.09 15.37 14.35
C TYR A 218 -12.20 15.42 13.11
N SER A 219 -12.68 14.91 11.96
CA SER A 219 -11.92 14.96 10.70
C SER A 219 -12.20 16.22 9.87
N ARG A 220 -13.10 17.11 10.33
CA ARG A 220 -13.56 18.30 9.61
C ARG A 220 -12.44 19.28 9.23
N SER A 221 -11.43 19.38 10.09
CA SER A 221 -10.27 20.27 9.95
C SER A 221 -9.08 19.65 10.70
N LEU A 222 -8.10 19.13 9.97
CA LEU A 222 -6.86 18.61 10.54
C LEU A 222 -5.71 19.59 10.26
N SER A 223 -5.09 20.15 11.32
CA SER A 223 -4.05 21.19 11.21
C SER A 223 -2.65 20.64 10.85
N CYS A 224 -2.57 19.89 9.75
CA CYS A 224 -1.35 19.32 9.18
C CYS A 224 -1.11 19.83 7.75
N HIS A 225 0.15 19.86 7.31
CA HIS A 225 0.49 20.02 5.89
C HIS A 225 0.09 18.76 5.09
N ARG A 226 -0.45 18.93 3.87
CA ARG A 226 -1.11 17.89 3.05
C ARG A 226 -0.27 16.67 2.74
N MET A 227 1.06 16.79 2.78
CA MET A 227 1.96 15.65 2.55
C MET A 227 1.83 14.53 3.62
N ILE A 228 1.22 14.79 4.78
CA ILE A 228 0.85 13.73 5.74
C ILE A 228 -0.11 12.69 5.13
N LEU A 229 -0.87 13.07 4.09
CA LEU A 229 -1.77 12.21 3.33
C LEU A 229 -1.04 11.36 2.27
N SER A 230 0.28 11.44 2.12
CA SER A 230 1.01 10.72 1.08
C SER A 230 1.29 9.27 1.47
N PRO A 231 0.70 8.26 0.79
CA PRO A 231 0.97 6.85 1.10
C PRO A 231 2.38 6.41 0.68
N ALA A 232 3.08 7.20 -0.15
CA ALA A 232 4.46 6.92 -0.60
C ALA A 232 5.49 6.87 0.55
N TRP A 233 5.13 7.31 1.76
CA TRP A 233 5.95 7.17 2.96
C TRP A 233 5.79 5.82 3.68
N ASP A 234 4.76 5.03 3.36
CA ASP A 234 4.40 3.86 4.16
C ASP A 234 5.33 2.67 3.89
N ASN A 235 5.58 2.38 2.61
CA ASN A 235 6.32 1.21 2.13
C ASN A 235 7.85 1.35 2.23
N GLY A 236 8.37 2.56 2.46
CA GLY A 236 9.80 2.82 2.49
C GLY A 236 10.50 2.84 1.11
N ASP A 237 9.74 2.89 0.01
CA ASP A 237 10.32 3.00 -1.33
C ASP A 237 10.67 4.46 -1.69
N ALA A 238 11.91 4.65 -2.15
CA ALA A 238 12.43 5.91 -2.64
C ALA A 238 11.87 6.29 -4.01
N ALA A 239 11.51 5.32 -4.86
CA ALA A 239 10.91 5.60 -6.16
C ALA A 239 9.48 6.14 -6.02
N GLU A 240 8.62 5.47 -5.23
CA GLU A 240 7.29 6.01 -4.87
C GLU A 240 7.38 7.42 -4.27
N ALA A 241 8.30 7.68 -3.33
CA ALA A 241 8.42 8.99 -2.69
C ALA A 241 8.92 10.10 -3.63
N ASN A 242 9.86 9.81 -4.54
CA ASN A 242 10.29 10.76 -5.57
C ASN A 242 9.15 11.05 -6.56
N ALA A 243 8.46 10.03 -7.06
CA ALA A 243 7.35 10.18 -8.00
C ALA A 243 6.16 10.95 -7.38
N ALA A 244 5.91 10.79 -6.08
CA ALA A 244 4.90 11.55 -5.35
C ALA A 244 5.35 12.97 -4.95
N GLY A 245 6.59 13.38 -5.28
CA GLY A 245 7.15 14.67 -4.88
C GLY A 245 7.26 14.84 -3.36
N ALA A 246 7.47 13.75 -2.63
CA ALA A 246 7.28 13.60 -1.19
C ALA A 246 8.61 13.40 -0.42
N ASP A 247 9.57 14.31 -0.58
CA ASP A 247 10.88 14.26 0.09
C ASP A 247 10.76 14.33 1.64
N PRO A 248 11.20 13.30 2.40
CA PRO A 248 11.09 13.27 3.86
C PRO A 248 11.89 14.33 4.62
N PHE A 249 12.95 14.89 4.03
CA PHE A 249 13.69 16.02 4.60
C PHE A 249 12.94 17.34 4.33
N PHE A 250 12.55 17.58 3.07
CA PHE A 250 11.90 18.83 2.63
C PHE A 250 10.62 19.12 3.42
N TYR A 251 9.74 18.12 3.61
CA TYR A 251 8.47 18.30 4.34
C TYR A 251 8.58 18.13 5.85
N SER A 252 9.75 17.75 6.39
CA SER A 252 9.90 17.46 7.83
C SER A 252 9.42 18.62 8.72
N THR A 253 9.83 19.85 8.41
CA THR A 253 9.46 21.05 9.17
C THR A 253 8.05 21.57 8.92
N ALA A 254 7.42 21.20 7.80
CA ALA A 254 6.03 21.55 7.50
C ALA A 254 5.04 20.58 8.15
N VAL A 255 5.37 19.29 8.22
CA VAL A 255 4.48 18.26 8.82
C VAL A 255 4.67 18.13 10.32
N CYS A 256 5.90 18.21 10.84
CA CYS A 256 6.21 17.91 12.25
C CYS A 256 5.94 19.09 13.19
N THR A 257 4.69 19.56 13.23
CA THR A 257 4.22 20.66 14.09
C THR A 257 3.43 20.14 15.29
N ASP A 258 3.48 20.86 16.41
CA ASP A 258 2.70 20.52 17.61
C ASP A 258 1.18 20.66 17.39
N GLU A 259 0.75 21.46 16.42
CA GLU A 259 -0.62 21.60 15.94
C GLU A 259 -1.08 20.31 15.22
N CYS A 260 -0.28 19.82 14.27
CA CYS A 260 -0.56 18.56 13.57
C CYS A 260 -0.58 17.39 14.56
N LYS A 261 0.41 17.33 15.45
CA LYS A 261 0.48 16.34 16.54
C LYS A 261 -0.74 16.38 17.46
N ARG A 262 -1.21 17.56 17.87
CA ARG A 262 -2.44 17.71 18.69
C ARG A 262 -3.65 17.19 17.94
N SER A 263 -3.87 17.71 16.72
CA SER A 263 -5.01 17.35 15.88
C SER A 263 -5.09 15.83 15.63
N LEU A 264 -3.97 15.18 15.33
CA LEU A 264 -3.89 13.71 15.19
C LEU A 264 -4.17 12.97 16.52
N ASN A 265 -3.75 13.49 17.67
CA ASN A 265 -4.07 12.90 18.97
C ASN A 265 -5.55 13.08 19.36
N ASP A 266 -6.20 14.17 18.94
CA ASP A 266 -7.64 14.38 19.12
C ASP A 266 -8.43 13.41 18.24
N LEU A 267 -8.03 13.28 16.97
CA LEU A 267 -8.52 12.29 16.00
C LEU A 267 -8.37 10.84 16.52
N GLN A 268 -7.25 10.51 17.16
CA GLN A 268 -7.02 9.19 17.77
C GLN A 268 -7.95 8.91 18.98
N ARG A 269 -8.57 9.92 19.60
CA ARG A 269 -9.63 9.69 20.61
C ARG A 269 -10.95 9.35 19.94
N ALA A 270 -11.31 10.07 18.87
CA ALA A 270 -12.51 9.84 18.07
C ALA A 270 -12.56 8.44 17.43
N ALA A 271 -11.38 7.86 17.13
CA ALA A 271 -11.21 6.48 16.66
C ALA A 271 -12.03 5.43 17.44
N ARG A 272 -12.23 5.64 18.75
CA ARG A 272 -12.98 4.73 19.63
C ARG A 272 -14.48 4.64 19.29
N SER A 273 -15.02 5.58 18.53
CA SER A 273 -16.40 5.56 18.04
C SER A 273 -16.60 4.75 16.75
N CYS A 274 -15.50 4.37 16.09
CA CYS A 274 -15.44 3.70 14.78
C CYS A 274 -14.77 2.32 14.86
N LEU A 275 -15.06 1.55 15.92
CA LEU A 275 -14.41 0.25 16.19
C LEU A 275 -15.10 -0.95 15.54
N ASN A 276 -16.17 -0.77 14.76
CA ASN A 276 -16.73 -1.87 13.98
C ASN A 276 -16.05 -1.96 12.61
N ARG A 277 -15.77 -3.18 12.13
CA ARG A 277 -15.39 -3.46 10.73
C ARG A 277 -16.34 -2.87 9.67
N THR A 278 -17.62 -2.71 10.04
CA THR A 278 -18.67 -2.11 9.19
C THR A 278 -18.62 -0.59 9.12
N ASP A 279 -17.77 0.06 9.93
CA ASP A 279 -17.57 1.50 9.93
C ASP A 279 -16.51 1.88 8.88
N ARG A 280 -16.89 1.72 7.60
CA ARG A 280 -15.99 1.72 6.42
C ARG A 280 -16.51 2.59 5.28
N PHE A 281 -15.62 2.92 4.34
CA PHE A 281 -15.91 3.80 3.21
C PHE A 281 -16.66 3.10 2.06
N ASP A 282 -17.52 3.84 1.35
CA ASP A 282 -18.18 3.43 0.11
C ASP A 282 -17.25 3.71 -1.09
N PHE A 283 -16.47 2.69 -1.45
CA PHE A 283 -15.60 2.69 -2.62
C PHE A 283 -16.37 2.64 -3.95
N GLY A 284 -17.63 2.21 -3.97
CA GLY A 284 -18.42 2.04 -5.19
C GLY A 284 -18.90 3.37 -5.78
N ALA A 285 -19.02 4.41 -4.95
CA ALA A 285 -19.38 5.76 -5.36
C ALA A 285 -18.16 6.66 -5.67
N TYR A 286 -16.98 6.30 -5.20
CA TYR A 286 -15.80 7.18 -5.13
C TYR A 286 -15.17 7.45 -6.50
N GLY A 287 -14.92 8.73 -6.82
CA GLY A 287 -14.31 9.15 -8.09
C GLY A 287 -15.22 9.07 -9.33
N ASN A 288 -16.47 8.59 -9.21
CA ASN A 288 -17.41 8.46 -10.34
C ASN A 288 -17.81 9.80 -10.98
N ASP A 289 -17.63 10.92 -10.27
CA ASP A 289 -17.82 12.28 -10.76
C ASP A 289 -16.54 12.91 -11.36
N GLY A 290 -15.47 12.11 -11.49
CA GLY A 290 -14.15 12.54 -11.94
C GLY A 290 -13.21 13.04 -10.84
N LYS A 291 -13.63 13.05 -9.56
CA LYS A 291 -12.85 13.62 -8.44
C LYS A 291 -12.44 12.55 -7.42
N ALA A 292 -11.18 12.14 -7.46
CA ALA A 292 -10.57 11.27 -6.44
C ALA A 292 -9.19 11.82 -6.04
N TYR A 293 -8.99 12.14 -4.76
CA TYR A 293 -7.69 12.63 -4.26
C TYR A 293 -6.67 11.50 -4.10
N PHE A 294 -7.16 10.30 -3.77
CA PHE A 294 -6.41 9.05 -3.65
C PHE A 294 -6.82 8.05 -4.73
N GLU A 295 -5.88 7.18 -5.14
CA GLU A 295 -6.21 5.98 -5.92
C GLU A 295 -7.02 5.00 -5.05
N ALA A 296 -8.11 4.44 -5.57
CA ALA A 296 -9.01 3.56 -4.80
C ALA A 296 -8.34 2.30 -4.22
N GLY A 297 -7.21 1.85 -4.80
CA GLY A 297 -6.40 0.75 -4.28
C GLY A 297 -5.24 1.14 -3.35
N LYS A 298 -5.04 2.43 -3.04
CA LYS A 298 -3.95 2.95 -2.18
C LYS A 298 -4.45 3.85 -1.03
N ILE A 299 -5.70 3.68 -0.62
CA ILE A 299 -6.38 4.46 0.41
C ILE A 299 -6.80 3.56 1.59
N GLU A 300 -6.90 4.12 2.79
CA GLU A 300 -7.35 3.38 3.97
C GLU A 300 -8.85 3.00 3.92
N GLU A 301 -9.21 1.85 4.51
CA GLU A 301 -10.56 1.25 4.44
C GLU A 301 -11.71 2.04 5.09
N GLY A 302 -11.40 2.88 6.08
CA GLY A 302 -12.39 3.55 6.93
C GLY A 302 -11.73 4.44 7.99
N PRO A 303 -12.51 5.24 8.74
CA PRO A 303 -12.02 6.22 9.71
C PRO A 303 -10.90 5.71 10.63
N LEU A 304 -11.09 4.56 11.29
CA LEU A 304 -10.09 3.97 12.19
C LEU A 304 -8.73 3.72 11.52
N HIS A 305 -8.76 3.30 10.25
CA HIS A 305 -7.56 3.02 9.47
C HIS A 305 -6.86 4.32 9.04
N VAL A 306 -7.62 5.36 8.64
CA VAL A 306 -7.08 6.70 8.39
C VAL A 306 -6.39 7.26 9.64
N PHE A 307 -7.08 7.20 10.78
CA PHE A 307 -6.57 7.75 12.05
C PHE A 307 -5.28 7.08 12.49
N THR A 308 -5.22 5.75 12.35
CA THR A 308 -4.02 4.95 12.63
C THR A 308 -2.91 5.27 11.64
N GLY A 309 -3.19 5.24 10.33
CA GLY A 309 -2.22 5.49 9.27
C GLY A 309 -1.57 6.87 9.33
N LEU A 310 -2.36 7.94 9.53
CA LEU A 310 -1.83 9.30 9.70
C LEU A 310 -1.00 9.44 10.99
N SER A 311 -1.43 8.79 12.08
CA SER A 311 -0.66 8.76 13.33
C SER A 311 0.68 8.04 13.17
N GLU A 312 0.72 6.94 12.41
CA GLU A 312 1.94 6.19 12.09
C GLU A 312 2.88 6.98 11.18
N ARG A 313 2.37 7.58 10.08
CA ARG A 313 3.13 8.47 9.19
C ARG A 313 3.79 9.60 9.97
N TYR A 314 3.04 10.25 10.87
CA TYR A 314 3.57 11.30 11.76
C TYR A 314 4.67 10.74 12.68
N ARG A 315 4.41 9.62 13.38
CA ARG A 315 5.38 9.00 14.30
C ARG A 315 6.65 8.52 13.60
N GLY A 316 6.56 8.10 12.34
CA GLY A 316 7.70 7.71 11.50
C GLY A 316 8.52 8.91 11.03
N LEU A 317 7.88 9.88 10.38
CA LEU A 317 8.53 11.09 9.83
C LEU A 317 9.16 11.94 10.93
N CYS A 318 8.42 12.19 12.01
CA CYS A 318 8.75 13.17 13.05
C CYS A 318 9.56 12.59 14.21
N ARG A 319 10.12 11.39 14.04
CA ARG A 319 10.85 10.68 15.09
C ARG A 319 12.25 11.28 15.32
N SER A 320 12.44 11.97 16.44
CA SER A 320 13.76 12.42 16.91
C SER A 320 14.33 11.46 17.96
N LYS A 321 15.52 10.90 17.75
CA LYS A 321 16.17 9.97 18.68
C LYS A 321 16.92 10.69 19.82
N HIS A 322 16.20 11.56 20.54
CA HIS A 322 16.67 12.51 21.57
C HIS A 322 17.42 13.75 21.03
N SER A 323 16.69 14.88 20.99
CA SER A 323 17.18 16.24 20.65
C SER A 323 17.69 16.47 19.22
N PHE A 324 17.74 17.75 18.83
CA PHE A 324 18.38 18.22 17.59
C PHE A 324 19.93 18.11 17.62
N ALA A 325 20.53 17.61 18.71
CA ALA A 325 21.98 17.37 18.76
C ALA A 325 22.38 16.14 17.93
N ASP A 326 21.61 15.05 18.05
CA ASP A 326 21.95 13.71 17.55
C ASP A 326 21.65 13.47 16.06
N THR A 327 20.72 14.23 15.48
CA THR A 327 20.49 14.27 14.02
C THR A 327 20.73 15.68 13.49
N LYS A 328 21.63 15.84 12.51
CA LYS A 328 21.83 17.13 11.83
C LYS A 328 20.77 17.47 10.79
N TRP A 329 19.87 16.51 10.56
CA TRP A 329 18.73 16.58 9.64
C TRP A 329 17.38 16.73 10.38
N GLY A 330 17.39 16.96 11.70
CA GLY A 330 16.19 17.17 12.52
C GLY A 330 15.42 15.91 12.91
N THR A 331 15.12 15.02 11.96
CA THR A 331 14.42 13.75 12.21
C THR A 331 15.19 12.53 11.71
N CYS A 332 14.81 11.34 12.18
CA CYS A 332 15.38 10.10 11.67
C CYS A 332 14.97 9.76 10.23
N ALA A 333 13.77 10.18 9.78
CA ALA A 333 13.37 9.96 8.39
C ALA A 333 14.20 10.83 7.43
N ALA A 334 14.40 12.10 7.80
CA ALA A 334 15.30 13.01 7.11
C ALA A 334 16.76 12.52 7.11
N ASP A 335 17.26 11.95 8.22
CA ASP A 335 18.60 11.38 8.29
C ASP A 335 18.78 10.14 7.39
N LEU A 336 17.78 9.25 7.30
CA LEU A 336 17.83 8.11 6.38
C LEU A 336 17.81 8.56 4.91
N TRP A 337 16.98 9.55 4.60
CA TRP A 337 16.87 10.12 3.26
C TRP A 337 18.17 10.82 2.84
N MET A 338 18.67 11.77 3.62
CA MET A 338 19.84 12.58 3.22
C MET A 338 21.17 11.80 3.27
N ASN A 339 21.28 10.74 4.07
CA ASN A 339 22.47 9.89 4.07
C ASN A 339 22.42 8.75 3.03
N TRP A 340 21.24 8.19 2.73
CA TRP A 340 21.14 6.93 1.99
C TRP A 340 20.07 6.90 0.88
N GLY A 341 19.26 7.94 0.74
CA GLY A 341 18.09 7.96 -0.15
C GLY A 341 16.96 7.04 0.31
N ILE A 342 16.92 6.66 1.59
CA ILE A 342 15.99 5.67 2.14
C ILE A 342 14.81 6.36 2.83
N VAL A 343 13.60 6.01 2.42
CA VAL A 343 12.37 6.39 3.14
C VAL A 343 12.20 5.44 4.34
N GLY A 344 11.99 5.99 5.54
CA GLY A 344 12.04 5.18 6.76
C GLY A 344 11.02 4.04 6.83
N GLY A 345 9.87 4.22 6.17
CA GLY A 345 8.72 3.32 6.19
C GLY A 345 7.96 3.34 7.53
N LYS A 346 6.63 3.15 7.47
CA LYS A 346 5.86 2.68 8.63
C LYS A 346 5.76 1.14 8.63
N ASN A 347 5.70 0.56 7.44
CA ASN A 347 5.62 -0.88 7.24
C ASN A 347 7.00 -1.50 7.48
N GLU A 348 7.27 -1.96 8.70
CA GLU A 348 8.61 -2.42 9.08
C GLU A 348 9.02 -3.68 8.29
N ALA A 349 8.08 -4.57 7.94
CA ALA A 349 8.34 -5.82 7.21
C ALA A 349 8.94 -5.65 5.80
N HIS A 350 8.66 -4.57 5.07
CA HIS A 350 9.24 -4.36 3.74
C HIS A 350 10.73 -3.99 3.83
N LEU A 351 11.61 -4.69 3.10
CA LEU A 351 13.05 -4.40 3.08
C LEU A 351 13.46 -3.31 2.08
N ASN A 352 12.52 -2.52 1.58
CA ASN A 352 12.79 -1.38 0.70
C ASN A 352 13.86 -0.45 1.30
N GLY A 353 14.80 -0.03 0.46
CA GLY A 353 15.99 0.72 0.88
C GLY A 353 17.16 -0.11 1.43
N LEU A 354 16.98 -1.40 1.78
CA LEU A 354 18.10 -2.23 2.28
C LEU A 354 19.14 -2.50 1.21
N ASP A 355 18.71 -2.88 0.00
CA ASP A 355 19.65 -3.15 -1.10
C ASP A 355 20.30 -1.86 -1.62
N GLN A 356 19.58 -0.73 -1.55
CA GLN A 356 20.13 0.61 -1.78
C GLN A 356 21.24 0.95 -0.77
N PHE A 357 21.06 0.67 0.53
CA PHE A 357 22.11 0.80 1.54
C PHE A 357 23.32 -0.11 1.22
N MET A 358 23.05 -1.38 0.88
CA MET A 358 24.07 -2.38 0.60
C MET A 358 24.87 -2.07 -0.67
N GLN A 359 24.24 -1.48 -1.69
CA GLN A 359 24.85 -0.99 -2.92
C GLN A 359 25.69 0.26 -2.66
N GLN A 360 25.16 1.27 -1.95
CA GLN A 360 25.90 2.51 -1.66
C GLN A 360 27.13 2.30 -0.77
N THR A 361 27.10 1.27 0.09
CA THR A 361 28.20 0.86 0.97
C THR A 361 29.07 -0.27 0.38
N SER A 362 28.83 -0.72 -0.85
CA SER A 362 29.56 -1.84 -1.48
C SER A 362 31.04 -1.55 -1.76
N VAL A 363 31.40 -0.28 -1.99
CA VAL A 363 32.77 0.15 -2.34
C VAL A 363 33.32 1.08 -1.26
N LYS A 364 34.58 0.88 -0.86
CA LYS A 364 35.26 1.75 0.11
C LYS A 364 35.48 3.14 -0.47
N LYS A 365 34.87 4.16 0.12
CA LYS A 365 35.06 5.57 -0.26
C LYS A 365 34.85 6.51 0.93
N THR A 366 35.48 7.67 0.88
CA THR A 366 35.25 8.78 1.82
C THR A 366 34.35 9.80 1.14
N VAL A 367 33.16 10.02 1.68
CA VAL A 367 32.29 11.14 1.27
C VAL A 367 32.75 12.37 2.05
N GLN A 368 33.16 13.41 1.33
CA GLN A 368 33.71 14.62 1.94
C GLN A 368 32.65 15.42 2.70
N GLY A 369 33.07 16.03 3.80
CA GLY A 369 32.23 16.95 4.58
C GLY A 369 32.27 18.37 4.03
N GLY A 370 31.27 19.17 4.36
CA GLY A 370 31.16 20.55 3.90
C GLY A 370 29.93 21.25 4.50
N VAL A 371 29.79 22.55 4.24
CA VAL A 371 28.48 23.21 4.35
C VAL A 371 27.74 22.94 3.04
N GLN A 372 26.51 22.46 3.14
CA GLN A 372 25.64 22.19 2.00
C GLN A 372 24.31 22.90 2.22
N HIS A 373 23.75 23.44 1.15
CA HIS A 373 22.49 24.17 1.17
C HIS A 373 21.39 23.28 0.60
N PHE A 374 20.29 23.14 1.33
CA PHE A 374 19.18 22.27 0.95
C PHE A 374 17.85 23.03 0.98
N PRO A 375 16.98 22.85 -0.04
CA PRO A 375 15.63 23.38 0.00
C PRO A 375 14.80 22.67 1.07
N MET A 376 13.87 23.38 1.69
CA MET A 376 12.96 22.85 2.71
C MET A 376 11.64 23.61 2.70
N LEU A 377 10.55 22.98 3.13
CA LEU A 377 9.29 23.66 3.37
C LEU A 377 9.22 24.12 4.83
N LEU A 378 9.13 25.43 5.03
CA LEU A 378 8.97 26.01 6.36
C LEU A 378 7.57 25.72 6.93
N ARG A 379 7.41 25.78 8.25
CA ARG A 379 6.11 25.68 8.95
C ARG A 379 5.05 26.68 8.47
N THR A 380 5.48 27.76 7.81
CA THR A 380 4.63 28.76 7.14
C THR A 380 4.05 28.31 5.79
N GLY A 381 4.39 27.10 5.30
CA GLY A 381 4.03 26.64 3.94
C GLY A 381 4.85 27.30 2.83
N THR A 382 5.87 28.09 3.16
CA THR A 382 6.74 28.77 2.20
C THR A 382 8.04 28.01 1.99
N ASN A 383 8.51 27.93 0.74
CA ASN A 383 9.83 27.40 0.43
C ASN A 383 10.93 28.23 1.13
N GLY A 384 11.93 27.55 1.67
CA GLY A 384 13.14 28.13 2.24
C GLY A 384 14.36 27.27 1.98
N THR A 385 15.52 27.72 2.43
CA THR A 385 16.79 27.00 2.27
C THR A 385 17.53 26.97 3.60
N THR A 386 18.05 25.80 3.98
CA THR A 386 18.86 25.64 5.20
C THR A 386 20.30 25.24 4.87
N SER A 387 21.22 25.67 5.73
CA SER A 387 22.67 25.52 5.56
C SER A 387 23.21 24.53 6.59
N ILE A 388 23.39 23.27 6.18
CA ILE A 388 23.76 22.18 7.09
C ILE A 388 25.24 21.83 6.90
N ARG A 389 26.01 21.83 8.00
CA ARG A 389 27.41 21.36 7.99
C ARG A 389 27.45 19.83 8.10
N VAL A 390 27.45 19.18 6.94
CA VAL A 390 27.61 17.73 6.79
C VAL A 390 29.04 17.33 7.21
N LYS A 391 29.14 16.30 8.06
CA LYS A 391 30.44 15.73 8.45
C LYS A 391 30.94 14.78 7.35
N GLN A 392 32.26 14.74 7.16
CA GLN A 392 32.93 13.70 6.38
C GLN A 392 32.54 12.32 6.93
N ARG A 393 32.22 11.36 6.05
CA ARG A 393 31.85 9.99 6.42
C ARG A 393 32.59 8.96 5.57
N THR A 394 33.01 7.86 6.19
CA THR A 394 33.46 6.67 5.47
C THR A 394 32.25 5.82 5.08
N VAL A 395 32.32 5.15 3.93
CA VAL A 395 31.46 4.00 3.60
C VAL A 395 32.33 2.87 3.04
N GLY A 396 31.93 1.63 3.27
CA GLY A 396 32.64 0.43 2.83
C GLY A 396 31.96 -0.87 3.31
N PRO A 397 32.26 -2.01 2.68
CA PRO A 397 31.50 -3.25 2.86
C PRO A 397 31.95 -4.11 4.06
N GLY A 398 33.12 -3.84 4.66
CA GLY A 398 33.66 -4.60 5.79
C GLY A 398 33.12 -4.18 7.16
N ASP A 399 33.42 -4.98 8.20
CA ASP A 399 33.05 -4.67 9.59
C ASP A 399 33.55 -3.28 10.00
N ARG A 400 32.61 -2.42 10.43
CA ARG A 400 32.83 -1.04 10.89
C ARG A 400 33.42 -0.06 9.87
N GLU A 401 33.45 -0.38 8.57
CA GLU A 401 33.97 0.53 7.54
C GLU A 401 33.01 1.70 7.22
N THR A 402 31.72 1.54 7.48
CA THR A 402 30.68 2.55 7.22
C THR A 402 30.32 3.37 8.45
N THR A 403 30.40 4.70 8.32
CA THR A 403 29.97 5.66 9.34
C THR A 403 28.44 5.81 9.31
N CYS A 404 27.74 4.93 10.02
CA CYS A 404 26.28 4.97 10.20
C CYS A 404 25.84 6.01 11.24
N SER A 405 24.65 6.59 11.07
CA SER A 405 24.03 7.44 12.09
C SER A 405 23.36 6.62 13.20
N ALA A 406 22.93 7.28 14.28
CA ALA A 406 22.11 6.64 15.31
C ALA A 406 20.71 6.23 14.81
N CYS A 407 20.22 6.84 13.72
CA CYS A 407 18.96 6.53 13.05
C CYS A 407 19.12 5.39 12.02
N THR A 408 20.24 5.31 11.31
CA THR A 408 20.56 4.18 10.41
C THR A 408 20.62 2.87 11.20
N VAL A 409 21.33 2.86 12.33
CA VAL A 409 21.41 1.69 13.22
C VAL A 409 20.04 1.36 13.84
N ASP A 410 19.25 2.37 14.19
CA ASP A 410 17.90 2.17 14.74
C ASP A 410 16.92 1.58 13.72
N TRP A 411 16.99 2.01 12.46
CA TRP A 411 16.20 1.47 11.36
C TRP A 411 16.58 0.03 11.06
N LEU A 412 17.88 -0.28 10.89
CA LEU A 412 18.34 -1.67 10.76
C LEU A 412 17.93 -2.55 11.95
N ALA A 413 18.02 -2.04 13.18
CA ALA A 413 17.61 -2.76 14.39
C ALA A 413 16.09 -2.90 14.56
N ARG A 414 15.28 -2.07 13.90
CA ARG A 414 13.82 -2.22 13.81
C ARG A 414 13.44 -3.24 12.74
N LYS A 415 14.01 -3.14 11.54
CA LYS A 415 13.92 -4.17 10.49
C LYS A 415 14.29 -5.55 11.04
N MET A 416 15.41 -5.70 11.76
CA MET A 416 15.80 -6.99 12.38
C MET A 416 14.75 -7.56 13.37
N ARG A 417 13.94 -6.70 14.01
CA ARG A 417 12.87 -7.07 14.96
C ARG A 417 11.47 -7.16 14.31
N SER A 418 11.36 -6.94 13.00
CA SER A 418 10.13 -7.10 12.21
C SER A 418 10.18 -8.35 11.33
N PHE A 419 11.01 -9.34 11.66
CA PHE A 419 10.95 -10.64 11.00
C PHE A 419 9.75 -11.45 11.49
N GLU A 420 8.84 -11.72 10.58
CA GLU A 420 7.77 -12.70 10.75
C GLU A 420 7.77 -13.63 9.54
N PHE A 421 7.60 -14.94 9.78
CA PHE A 421 7.75 -15.96 8.74
C PHE A 421 6.80 -15.68 7.56
N GLY A 422 7.34 -15.71 6.34
CA GLY A 422 6.60 -15.42 5.10
C GLY A 422 6.25 -13.96 4.86
N GLN A 423 6.19 -13.12 5.90
CA GLN A 423 5.79 -11.71 5.80
C GLN A 423 6.90 -10.83 5.17
N VAL A 424 8.16 -11.22 5.32
CA VAL A 424 9.29 -10.45 4.76
C VAL A 424 9.64 -10.98 3.37
N LEU A 425 9.33 -10.17 2.35
CA LEU A 425 9.75 -10.40 0.97
C LEU A 425 11.12 -9.77 0.69
N ASP A 426 11.90 -10.38 -0.21
CA ASP A 426 13.04 -9.72 -0.82
C ASP A 426 12.55 -8.74 -1.91
N PRO A 427 12.89 -7.44 -1.84
CA PRO A 427 12.44 -6.45 -2.84
C PRO A 427 12.94 -6.73 -4.26
N ALA A 428 14.00 -7.53 -4.42
CA ALA A 428 14.58 -7.83 -5.73
C ALA A 428 13.93 -9.02 -6.46
N THR A 429 13.36 -9.99 -5.75
CA THR A 429 12.72 -11.18 -6.34
C THR A 429 11.23 -11.29 -6.06
N GLY A 430 10.71 -10.59 -5.05
CA GLY A 430 9.34 -10.76 -4.56
C GLY A 430 9.13 -12.04 -3.73
N GLU A 431 10.16 -12.88 -3.56
CA GLU A 431 10.09 -14.13 -2.81
C GLU A 431 10.21 -13.89 -1.29
N ALA A 432 9.59 -14.76 -0.50
CA ALA A 432 9.68 -14.69 0.96
C ALA A 432 11.05 -15.18 1.48
N LEU A 433 11.66 -14.38 2.36
CA LEU A 433 12.96 -14.69 2.97
C LEU A 433 12.81 -15.62 4.19
N GLY A 434 13.56 -16.73 4.19
CA GLY A 434 13.78 -17.57 5.37
C GLY A 434 14.67 -16.87 6.42
N LEU A 435 14.62 -17.34 7.68
CA LEU A 435 15.25 -16.62 8.81
C LEU A 435 16.77 -16.46 8.64
N SER A 436 17.51 -17.46 8.18
CA SER A 436 18.95 -17.31 7.95
C SER A 436 19.28 -16.33 6.82
N ALA A 437 18.54 -16.37 5.72
CA ALA A 437 18.73 -15.45 4.60
C ALA A 437 18.46 -14.00 5.02
N PHE A 438 17.32 -13.78 5.69
CA PHE A 438 16.98 -12.50 6.31
C PHE A 438 18.03 -12.04 7.32
N ARG A 439 18.44 -12.94 8.23
CA ARG A 439 19.43 -12.67 9.27
C ARG A 439 20.73 -12.20 8.66
N GLU A 440 21.29 -12.93 7.69
CA GLU A 440 22.57 -12.56 7.10
C GLU A 440 22.48 -11.28 6.24
N LYS A 441 21.35 -11.02 5.55
CA LYS A 441 21.12 -9.75 4.82
C LYS A 441 21.17 -8.55 5.78
N ILE A 442 20.45 -8.62 6.91
CA ILE A 442 20.42 -7.55 7.93
C ILE A 442 21.72 -7.49 8.77
N ARG A 443 22.31 -8.64 9.12
CA ARG A 443 23.57 -8.75 9.87
C ARG A 443 24.74 -8.18 9.09
N SER A 444 24.80 -8.42 7.78
CA SER A 444 25.79 -7.82 6.89
C SER A 444 25.66 -6.30 6.83
N ALA A 445 24.43 -5.77 6.74
CA ALA A 445 24.17 -4.34 6.81
C ALA A 445 24.56 -3.73 8.18
N LEU A 446 24.23 -4.38 9.30
CA LEU A 446 24.59 -3.95 10.65
C LEU A 446 26.10 -4.01 10.91
N ALA A 447 26.80 -5.03 10.41
CA ALA A 447 28.24 -5.19 10.58
C ALA A 447 29.03 -4.04 9.92
N ARG A 448 28.57 -3.53 8.77
CA ARG A 448 29.19 -2.36 8.12
C ARG A 448 29.23 -1.13 9.02
N CYS A 449 28.30 -0.98 9.96
CA CYS A 449 28.22 0.20 10.82
C CYS A 449 29.32 0.28 11.89
N SER A 450 30.10 1.37 11.87
CA SER A 450 31.18 1.65 12.83
C SER A 450 30.73 1.80 14.29
N ARG A 451 29.46 2.15 14.50
CA ARG A 451 28.83 2.40 15.81
C ARG A 451 28.74 1.14 16.68
N ALA A 452 29.09 1.29 17.97
CA ALA A 452 29.03 0.20 18.95
C ALA A 452 27.59 -0.30 19.21
N GLU A 453 26.60 0.56 18.99
CA GLU A 453 25.18 0.22 19.10
C GLU A 453 24.74 -0.81 18.06
N ALA A 454 25.38 -0.89 16.88
CA ALA A 454 25.02 -1.87 15.85
C ALA A 454 25.34 -3.31 16.29
N ARG A 455 26.52 -3.52 16.89
CA ARG A 455 26.89 -4.81 17.51
C ARG A 455 26.03 -5.15 18.73
N THR A 456 25.58 -4.13 19.46
CA THR A 456 24.64 -4.31 20.59
C THR A 456 23.26 -4.73 20.11
N ALA A 457 22.72 -4.08 19.07
CA ALA A 457 21.46 -4.44 18.45
C ALA A 457 21.49 -5.87 17.88
N LEU A 458 22.54 -6.22 17.14
CA LEU A 458 22.74 -7.56 16.59
C LEU A 458 22.71 -8.64 17.68
N ARG A 459 23.51 -8.47 18.74
CA ARG A 459 23.55 -9.43 19.86
C ARG A 459 22.21 -9.53 20.58
N ASN A 460 21.52 -8.42 20.80
CA ASN A 460 20.24 -8.40 21.50
C ASN A 460 19.12 -9.04 20.65
N ALA A 461 19.19 -8.95 19.31
CA ALA A 461 18.28 -9.64 18.40
C ALA A 461 18.57 -11.15 18.32
N ASP A 462 19.83 -11.56 18.10
CA ASP A 462 20.26 -12.98 18.12
C ASP A 462 19.88 -13.65 19.46
N ALA A 463 20.07 -12.96 20.59
CA ALA A 463 19.66 -13.44 21.91
C ALA A 463 18.14 -13.63 22.02
N ARG A 464 17.34 -12.63 21.65
CA ARG A 464 15.87 -12.73 21.64
C ARG A 464 15.35 -13.84 20.74
N TRP A 465 15.97 -14.10 19.58
CA TRP A 465 15.61 -15.23 18.73
C TRP A 465 16.00 -16.59 19.34
N THR A 466 17.03 -16.65 20.17
CA THR A 466 17.36 -17.85 20.95
C THR A 466 16.38 -18.06 22.11
N GLU A 467 16.01 -16.99 22.85
CA GLU A 467 14.97 -17.01 23.90
C GLU A 467 13.59 -17.43 23.36
N LEU A 468 13.24 -16.96 22.16
CA LEU A 468 12.03 -17.38 21.43
C LEU A 468 12.06 -18.83 20.94
N GLY A 469 13.20 -19.52 21.00
CA GLY A 469 13.37 -20.85 20.42
C GLY A 469 13.33 -20.85 18.89
N TRP A 470 13.66 -19.74 18.24
CA TRP A 470 13.80 -19.65 16.78
C TRP A 470 15.22 -19.98 16.33
N TRP A 471 16.25 -19.66 17.12
CA TRP A 471 17.67 -19.84 16.77
C TRP A 471 18.43 -20.76 17.75
N CYS A 472 19.04 -21.84 17.24
CA CYS A 472 19.67 -22.91 18.01
C CYS A 472 20.99 -23.36 17.35
N LYS A 473 22.14 -23.15 18.04
CA LYS A 473 23.47 -23.62 17.58
C LYS A 473 23.79 -23.18 16.14
N ASP A 474 23.74 -21.87 15.93
CA ASP A 474 24.12 -21.17 14.69
C ASP A 474 23.29 -21.50 13.43
N LYS A 475 22.05 -21.95 13.64
CA LYS A 475 21.00 -22.15 12.63
C LYS A 475 19.62 -22.00 13.29
N PRO A 476 18.49 -22.03 12.56
CA PRO A 476 17.18 -22.09 13.18
C PRO A 476 16.95 -23.39 13.96
N CYS A 477 16.15 -23.32 15.03
CA CYS A 477 15.75 -24.47 15.83
C CYS A 477 14.83 -25.42 15.04
N ILE A 478 13.97 -24.87 14.18
CA ILE A 478 13.00 -25.62 13.36
C ILE A 478 13.49 -25.60 11.90
N PRO A 479 13.88 -26.74 11.29
CA PRO A 479 14.52 -26.74 9.96
C PRO A 479 13.67 -26.20 8.79
N SER A 480 12.34 -26.15 8.91
CA SER A 480 11.44 -25.60 7.89
C SER A 480 11.49 -24.06 7.81
N ILE A 481 12.06 -23.38 8.80
CA ILE A 481 12.25 -21.93 8.81
C ILE A 481 13.18 -21.44 7.67
N ASP A 482 14.05 -22.33 7.19
CA ASP A 482 15.19 -22.01 6.32
C ASP A 482 15.10 -22.64 4.93
N ARG A 483 13.98 -23.30 4.60
CA ARG A 483 13.78 -23.94 3.29
C ARG A 483 12.46 -23.50 2.66
N PRO A 484 12.45 -23.29 1.33
CA PRO A 484 11.83 -22.10 0.78
C PRO A 484 10.51 -22.40 0.08
N THR A 485 9.94 -21.37 -0.55
CA THR A 485 8.63 -21.37 -1.19
C THR A 485 7.53 -21.86 -0.25
N PHE A 486 7.03 -20.94 0.57
CA PHE A 486 5.61 -20.98 0.94
C PHE A 486 4.80 -21.14 -0.35
N SER A 487 3.77 -21.98 -0.33
CA SER A 487 3.00 -22.26 -1.55
C SER A 487 2.35 -20.99 -2.10
N ASN A 488 1.96 -20.99 -3.38
CA ASN A 488 1.35 -19.81 -3.99
C ASN A 488 0.03 -19.43 -3.28
N GLU A 489 -0.65 -20.38 -2.62
CA GLU A 489 -1.76 -20.13 -1.70
C GLU A 489 -1.32 -19.44 -0.40
N THR A 490 -0.28 -19.94 0.27
CA THR A 490 0.26 -19.33 1.50
C THR A 490 0.84 -17.93 1.24
N MET A 491 1.53 -17.74 0.12
CA MET A 491 2.00 -16.43 -0.36
C MET A 491 0.82 -15.51 -0.66
N ALA A 492 -0.22 -16.01 -1.35
CA ALA A 492 -1.43 -15.23 -1.60
C ALA A 492 -2.07 -14.76 -0.28
N VAL A 493 -2.24 -15.65 0.70
CA VAL A 493 -2.83 -15.32 2.01
C VAL A 493 -2.09 -14.19 2.73
N LEU A 494 -0.77 -14.13 2.61
CA LEU A 494 0.02 -13.05 3.21
C LEU A 494 -0.01 -11.75 2.40
N HIS A 495 0.13 -11.82 1.07
CA HIS A 495 0.51 -10.66 0.24
C HIS A 495 -0.51 -10.24 -0.83
N GLY A 496 -1.54 -11.03 -1.08
CA GLY A 496 -2.40 -10.93 -2.27
C GLY A 496 -1.95 -11.92 -3.35
N TRP A 497 -2.86 -12.29 -4.26
CA TRP A 497 -2.62 -13.35 -5.24
C TRP A 497 -1.48 -13.00 -6.22
N PRO A 498 -0.39 -13.78 -6.28
CA PRO A 498 0.68 -13.52 -7.23
C PRO A 498 0.25 -13.93 -8.65
N GLU A 499 0.81 -13.26 -9.67
CA GLU A 499 0.33 -13.34 -11.06
C GLU A 499 0.59 -14.68 -11.78
N ASP A 500 1.32 -15.58 -11.13
CA ASP A 500 1.65 -16.96 -11.52
C ASP A 500 0.84 -18.01 -10.76
N SER A 501 0.03 -17.62 -9.77
CA SER A 501 -0.82 -18.56 -9.02
C SER A 501 -1.85 -19.25 -9.92
N GLU A 502 -2.05 -20.56 -9.73
CA GLU A 502 -2.82 -21.43 -10.63
C GLU A 502 -4.23 -20.89 -10.94
N GLY A 503 -4.92 -20.35 -9.94
CA GLY A 503 -6.24 -19.72 -10.12
C GLY A 503 -6.22 -18.45 -10.99
N ILE A 504 -5.19 -17.62 -10.86
CA ILE A 504 -4.99 -16.40 -11.68
C ILE A 504 -4.60 -16.79 -13.11
N VAL A 505 -3.73 -17.79 -13.28
CA VAL A 505 -3.32 -18.31 -14.59
C VAL A 505 -4.51 -18.94 -15.32
N MET A 506 -5.32 -19.77 -14.66
CA MET A 506 -6.52 -20.37 -15.24
C MET A 506 -7.55 -19.32 -15.68
N LEU A 507 -7.73 -18.25 -14.89
CA LEU A 507 -8.58 -17.12 -15.28
C LEU A 507 -8.02 -16.35 -16.49
N ARG A 508 -6.71 -16.10 -16.53
CA ARG A 508 -6.03 -15.47 -17.67
C ARG A 508 -6.20 -16.29 -18.94
N GLU A 509 -5.95 -17.59 -18.89
CA GLU A 509 -6.15 -18.50 -20.03
C GLU A 509 -7.60 -18.52 -20.53
N LEU A 510 -8.58 -18.51 -19.62
CA LEU A 510 -10.01 -18.47 -19.97
C LEU A 510 -10.38 -17.19 -20.74
N LEU A 511 -9.83 -16.06 -20.30
CA LEU A 511 -10.02 -14.74 -20.91
C LEU A 511 -9.28 -14.57 -22.24
N GLU A 512 -8.09 -15.15 -22.38
CA GLU A 512 -7.31 -15.15 -23.61
C GLU A 512 -7.94 -16.05 -24.69
N LYS A 513 -8.39 -17.25 -24.31
CA LYS A 513 -8.96 -18.24 -25.25
C LYS A 513 -10.32 -17.82 -25.81
N LYS A 514 -11.11 -17.03 -25.07
CA LYS A 514 -12.42 -16.46 -25.48
C LYS A 514 -13.46 -17.49 -25.98
N GLN A 515 -13.31 -18.76 -25.59
CA GLN A 515 -14.19 -19.87 -26.01
C GLN A 515 -15.41 -20.06 -25.09
N ALA A 516 -15.44 -19.40 -23.93
CA ALA A 516 -16.55 -19.47 -22.99
C ALA A 516 -17.68 -18.47 -23.33
N PRO A 517 -18.92 -18.68 -22.84
CA PRO A 517 -20.01 -17.73 -23.02
C PRO A 517 -19.66 -16.31 -22.53
N ALA A 518 -20.22 -15.27 -23.17
CA ALA A 518 -19.89 -13.88 -22.86
C ALA A 518 -20.04 -13.52 -21.37
N LYS A 519 -21.11 -14.00 -20.70
CA LYS A 519 -21.31 -13.82 -19.25
C LYS A 519 -20.27 -14.54 -18.38
N VAL A 520 -19.72 -15.66 -18.85
CA VAL A 520 -18.63 -16.38 -18.16
C VAL A 520 -17.32 -15.62 -18.31
N LEU A 521 -17.06 -15.02 -19.48
CA LEU A 521 -15.89 -14.15 -19.70
C LEU A 521 -16.00 -12.85 -18.88
N GLU A 522 -17.19 -12.24 -18.80
CA GLU A 522 -17.48 -11.09 -17.93
C GLU A 522 -17.23 -11.43 -16.45
N ALA A 523 -17.80 -12.53 -15.97
CA ALA A 523 -17.59 -13.02 -14.61
C ALA A 523 -16.12 -13.37 -14.33
N ALA A 524 -15.40 -13.94 -15.31
CA ALA A 524 -13.98 -14.25 -15.19
C ALA A 524 -13.09 -12.99 -15.13
N GLN A 525 -13.40 -11.96 -15.91
CA GLN A 525 -12.67 -10.68 -15.89
C GLN A 525 -12.84 -10.01 -14.53
N VAL A 526 -14.08 -9.89 -14.06
CA VAL A 526 -14.42 -9.35 -12.74
C VAL A 526 -13.78 -10.14 -11.61
N LEU A 527 -13.69 -11.47 -11.72
CA LEU A 527 -13.00 -12.30 -10.73
C LEU A 527 -11.47 -12.15 -10.80
N TYR A 528 -10.87 -12.05 -11.99
CA TYR A 528 -9.44 -11.82 -12.20
C TYR A 528 -9.00 -10.47 -11.59
N ASP A 529 -9.68 -9.40 -11.97
CA ASP A 529 -9.40 -8.05 -11.46
C ASP A 529 -9.68 -7.97 -9.94
N GLY A 530 -10.76 -8.61 -9.48
CA GLY A 530 -11.10 -8.73 -8.07
C GLY A 530 -10.03 -9.44 -7.24
N LEU A 531 -9.52 -10.59 -7.69
CA LEU A 531 -8.46 -11.34 -7.00
C LEU A 531 -7.12 -10.58 -7.03
N ARG A 532 -6.76 -9.97 -8.17
CA ARG A 532 -5.53 -9.15 -8.32
C ARG A 532 -5.54 -7.88 -7.46
N ALA A 533 -6.72 -7.36 -7.13
CA ALA A 533 -6.89 -6.19 -6.25
C ALA A 533 -6.98 -6.54 -4.75
N MET A 534 -6.94 -7.82 -4.36
CA MET A 534 -7.04 -8.20 -2.95
C MET A 534 -5.69 -8.06 -2.22
N PRO A 535 -5.68 -7.56 -0.97
CA PRO A 535 -4.48 -7.54 -0.13
C PRO A 535 -4.09 -8.94 0.41
N CYS A 536 -4.90 -9.96 0.14
CA CYS A 536 -4.78 -11.31 0.71
C CYS A 536 -5.53 -12.33 -0.16
N GLY A 537 -5.07 -13.57 -0.16
CA GLY A 537 -5.76 -14.72 -0.72
C GLY A 537 -6.53 -15.50 0.34
N TYR A 538 -7.47 -16.34 -0.12
CA TYR A 538 -8.33 -17.16 0.75
C TYR A 538 -8.16 -18.67 0.51
N GLY A 539 -7.16 -19.05 -0.29
CA GLY A 539 -6.77 -20.44 -0.46
C GLY A 539 -6.06 -20.89 0.82
N PHE A 540 -6.74 -21.68 1.66
CA PHE A 540 -6.09 -22.36 2.77
C PHE A 540 -6.66 -23.77 2.91
N ASP A 541 -5.99 -24.73 2.28
CA ASP A 541 -6.31 -26.15 2.40
C ASP A 541 -5.64 -26.75 3.66
N PRO A 542 -6.31 -27.69 4.38
CA PRO A 542 -5.74 -28.37 5.55
C PRO A 542 -4.35 -29.02 5.34
N MET A 543 -3.98 -29.43 4.13
CA MET A 543 -2.63 -29.95 3.84
C MET A 543 -1.57 -28.84 3.86
N MET A 544 -1.89 -27.60 3.42
CA MET A 544 -0.99 -26.46 3.56
C MET A 544 -0.85 -26.06 5.03
N ALA A 545 -1.97 -26.06 5.77
CA ALA A 545 -1.97 -25.83 7.21
C ALA A 545 -1.07 -26.81 7.98
N LYS A 546 -1.05 -28.09 7.55
CA LYS A 546 -0.20 -29.15 8.10
C LYS A 546 1.25 -29.10 7.63
N ARG A 547 1.51 -28.65 6.39
CA ARG A 547 2.85 -28.64 5.77
C ARG A 547 3.69 -27.44 6.18
N GLU A 548 3.12 -26.24 6.17
CA GLU A 548 3.90 -24.99 6.11
C GLU A 548 3.96 -24.21 7.42
N ILE A 549 3.03 -24.49 8.34
CA ILE A 549 3.02 -24.04 9.76
C ILE A 549 3.59 -22.63 9.97
N LEU A 550 3.06 -21.65 9.21
CA LEU A 550 3.17 -20.25 9.61
C LEU A 550 2.56 -20.10 11.01
N PRO A 551 3.12 -19.28 11.91
CA PRO A 551 2.49 -19.03 13.20
C PRO A 551 1.13 -18.38 12.94
N ARG A 552 0.06 -19.11 13.25
CA ARG A 552 -1.26 -18.85 12.67
C ARG A 552 -1.91 -17.56 13.16
N SER A 553 -1.28 -16.86 14.12
CA SER A 553 -1.52 -15.45 14.42
C SER A 553 -1.35 -14.55 13.19
N HIS A 554 -0.38 -14.82 12.31
CA HIS A 554 -0.10 -13.99 11.12
C HIS A 554 -1.11 -14.24 10.01
N ILE A 555 -1.42 -15.52 9.76
CA ILE A 555 -2.51 -15.91 8.86
C ILE A 555 -3.83 -15.29 9.33
N VAL A 556 -4.18 -15.38 10.62
CA VAL A 556 -5.43 -14.80 11.12
C VAL A 556 -5.40 -13.28 11.24
N ALA A 557 -4.29 -12.66 11.61
CA ALA A 557 -4.15 -11.21 11.55
C ALA A 557 -4.34 -10.70 10.12
N ARG A 558 -3.86 -11.44 9.10
CA ARG A 558 -4.06 -11.05 7.69
C ARG A 558 -5.47 -11.38 7.20
N LEU A 559 -5.92 -12.64 7.26
CA LEU A 559 -7.25 -13.08 6.83
C LEU A 559 -8.39 -12.35 7.54
N CYS A 560 -8.24 -12.06 8.84
CA CYS A 560 -9.24 -11.37 9.63
C CYS A 560 -9.00 -9.86 9.75
N SER A 561 -7.97 -9.30 9.09
CA SER A 561 -7.84 -7.85 8.96
C SER A 561 -9.02 -7.27 8.19
N ASP A 562 -9.45 -6.08 8.58
CA ASP A 562 -10.56 -5.39 7.93
C ASP A 562 -10.33 -5.16 6.43
N PRO A 563 -9.14 -4.74 5.92
CA PRO A 563 -8.88 -4.67 4.47
C PRO A 563 -9.11 -5.99 3.74
N CYS A 564 -8.72 -7.10 4.36
CA CYS A 564 -8.88 -8.42 3.77
C CYS A 564 -10.37 -8.83 3.72
N ARG A 565 -11.06 -8.80 4.87
CA ARG A 565 -12.49 -9.14 4.94
C ARG A 565 -13.38 -8.18 4.14
N ASN A 566 -13.04 -6.89 4.09
CA ASN A 566 -13.80 -5.90 3.33
C ASN A 566 -13.59 -6.06 1.82
N ALA A 567 -12.39 -6.41 1.34
CA ALA A 567 -12.19 -6.74 -0.08
C ALA A 567 -13.05 -7.93 -0.51
N LEU A 568 -13.13 -8.99 0.31
CA LEU A 568 -13.97 -10.15 0.05
C LEU A 568 -15.47 -9.83 0.10
N ASP A 569 -15.91 -9.05 1.10
CA ASP A 569 -17.29 -8.58 1.19
C ASP A 569 -17.68 -7.72 -0.02
N ARG A 570 -16.82 -6.77 -0.44
CA ARG A 570 -17.08 -5.92 -1.62
C ARG A 570 -17.24 -6.77 -2.87
N LEU A 571 -16.32 -7.72 -3.11
CA LEU A 571 -16.41 -8.64 -4.26
C LEU A 571 -17.74 -9.43 -4.26
N ARG A 572 -18.18 -9.93 -3.10
CA ARG A 572 -19.47 -10.64 -2.96
C ARG A 572 -20.69 -9.72 -3.11
N GLN A 573 -20.65 -8.53 -2.52
CA GLN A 573 -21.76 -7.57 -2.55
C GLN A 573 -21.97 -6.95 -3.94
N GLN A 574 -20.89 -6.65 -4.66
CA GLN A 574 -20.93 -6.02 -5.97
C GLN A 574 -21.17 -7.04 -7.10
N HIS A 575 -20.60 -8.25 -7.00
CA HIS A 575 -20.54 -9.20 -8.12
C HIS A 575 -21.07 -10.62 -7.81
N GLY A 576 -21.52 -10.89 -6.58
CA GLY A 576 -22.04 -12.20 -6.18
C GLY A 576 -23.21 -12.72 -7.03
N ALA A 577 -24.06 -11.83 -7.54
CA ALA A 577 -25.15 -12.21 -8.45
C ALA A 577 -24.65 -12.68 -9.83
N LEU A 578 -23.60 -12.03 -10.37
CA LEU A 578 -22.95 -12.42 -11.63
C LEU A 578 -22.26 -13.77 -11.48
N PHE A 579 -21.52 -13.98 -10.38
CA PHE A 579 -20.91 -15.29 -10.09
C PHE A 579 -21.97 -16.39 -9.89
N ALA A 580 -23.08 -16.11 -9.21
CA ALA A 580 -24.17 -17.07 -9.02
C ALA A 580 -24.95 -17.40 -10.31
N GLU A 581 -24.91 -16.53 -11.33
CA GLU A 581 -25.41 -16.88 -12.66
C GLU A 581 -24.38 -17.70 -13.45
N ALA A 582 -23.11 -17.28 -13.46
CA ALA A 582 -22.03 -17.99 -14.15
C ALA A 582 -21.79 -19.41 -13.59
N ALA A 583 -21.96 -19.60 -12.28
CA ALA A 583 -21.86 -20.90 -11.60
C ALA A 583 -22.98 -21.91 -11.96
N ARG A 584 -23.96 -21.53 -12.80
CA ARG A 584 -24.99 -22.46 -13.30
C ARG A 584 -24.47 -23.42 -14.37
N ASP A 585 -23.38 -23.05 -15.05
CA ASP A 585 -22.66 -23.98 -15.91
C ASP A 585 -21.72 -24.84 -15.06
N ARG A 586 -21.98 -26.16 -15.03
CA ARG A 586 -21.20 -27.14 -14.26
C ARG A 586 -19.71 -27.16 -14.62
N THR A 587 -19.35 -26.69 -15.82
CA THR A 587 -17.96 -26.57 -16.28
C THR A 587 -17.19 -25.51 -15.47
N TYR A 588 -17.87 -24.44 -15.06
CA TYR A 588 -17.28 -23.28 -14.37
C TYR A 588 -17.79 -23.09 -12.93
N GLU A 589 -18.74 -23.92 -12.49
CA GLU A 589 -19.32 -23.92 -11.14
C GLU A 589 -18.27 -23.87 -10.00
N PRO A 590 -17.16 -24.64 -10.03
CA PRO A 590 -16.15 -24.56 -8.96
C PRO A 590 -15.47 -23.19 -8.85
N LEU A 591 -15.18 -22.57 -10.01
CA LEU A 591 -14.49 -21.28 -10.11
C LEU A 591 -15.35 -20.14 -9.57
N PHE A 592 -16.64 -20.10 -9.91
CA PHE A 592 -17.54 -19.01 -9.49
C PHE A 592 -18.22 -19.25 -8.13
N ARG A 593 -18.23 -20.48 -7.60
CA ARG A 593 -18.54 -20.71 -6.17
C ARG A 593 -17.41 -20.24 -5.25
N TYR A 594 -16.16 -20.25 -5.70
CA TYR A 594 -14.97 -20.00 -4.88
C TYR A 594 -15.08 -18.76 -3.97
N PRO A 595 -15.50 -17.55 -4.41
CA PRO A 595 -15.58 -16.38 -3.54
C PRO A 595 -16.59 -16.51 -2.39
N THR A 596 -17.62 -17.35 -2.54
CA THR A 596 -18.60 -17.61 -1.46
C THR A 596 -18.02 -18.60 -0.46
N THR A 597 -17.45 -19.72 -0.93
CA THR A 597 -16.78 -20.71 -0.07
C THR A 597 -15.61 -20.08 0.70
N ALA A 598 -14.81 -19.24 0.04
CA ALA A 598 -13.74 -18.46 0.64
C ALA A 598 -14.24 -17.60 1.82
N ALA A 599 -15.36 -16.91 1.65
CA ALA A 599 -15.92 -16.07 2.70
C ALA A 599 -16.53 -16.89 3.85
N GLU A 600 -17.15 -18.03 3.58
CA GLU A 600 -17.60 -18.95 4.63
C GLU A 600 -16.43 -19.53 5.44
N ILE A 601 -15.29 -19.78 4.81
CA ILE A 601 -14.05 -20.18 5.48
C ILE A 601 -13.47 -19.03 6.30
N VAL A 602 -13.34 -17.82 5.73
CA VAL A 602 -12.85 -16.62 6.43
C VAL A 602 -13.75 -16.29 7.62
N ASP A 603 -15.08 -16.25 7.44
CA ASP A 603 -16.01 -16.03 8.53
C ASP A 603 -15.96 -17.16 9.56
N ARG A 604 -15.76 -18.43 9.19
CA ARG A 604 -15.49 -19.50 10.18
C ARG A 604 -14.18 -19.26 10.94
N VAL A 605 -13.12 -18.81 10.28
CA VAL A 605 -11.81 -18.51 10.88
C VAL A 605 -11.85 -17.26 11.78
N CYS A 606 -12.71 -16.28 11.47
CA CYS A 606 -12.78 -14.98 12.14
C CYS A 606 -13.98 -14.79 13.09
N LEU A 607 -15.03 -15.62 13.00
CA LEU A 607 -16.25 -15.57 13.83
C LEU A 607 -16.47 -16.83 14.67
N SER A 608 -15.53 -17.80 14.64
CA SER A 608 -15.52 -18.94 15.60
C SER A 608 -15.25 -18.52 17.05
N THR A 609 -15.11 -17.23 17.34
CA THR A 609 -15.28 -16.65 18.67
C THR A 609 -16.16 -15.40 18.61
N ALA A 610 -17.09 -15.29 19.56
CA ALA A 610 -18.03 -14.17 19.66
C ALA A 610 -18.61 -14.06 21.08
N PRO A 611 -19.10 -12.87 21.51
CA PRO A 611 -18.54 -11.55 21.22
C PRO A 611 -18.42 -10.69 22.50
N GLY A 612 -18.15 -11.32 23.66
CA GLY A 612 -17.98 -10.63 24.94
C GLY A 612 -16.52 -10.45 25.32
N SER A 613 -16.02 -9.20 25.33
CA SER A 613 -14.74 -8.78 25.95
C SER A 613 -13.49 -9.62 25.57
N ILE A 614 -12.66 -9.30 24.57
CA ILE A 614 -12.36 -8.06 23.82
C ILE A 614 -11.79 -6.89 24.66
N VAL A 615 -12.24 -6.69 25.92
CA VAL A 615 -12.44 -5.35 26.53
C VAL A 615 -11.22 -4.42 26.68
N VAL A 616 -9.99 -4.86 26.43
CA VAL A 616 -8.81 -3.97 26.46
C VAL A 616 -7.75 -4.18 25.35
N THR A 617 -7.92 -5.14 24.42
CA THR A 617 -6.99 -5.51 23.30
C THR A 617 -5.52 -5.81 23.68
N PRO A 618 -4.97 -6.96 23.24
CA PRO A 618 -4.40 -7.02 21.89
C PRO A 618 -4.72 -8.30 21.10
N GLU A 619 -5.25 -8.08 19.90
CA GLU A 619 -5.61 -8.99 18.80
C GLU A 619 -5.27 -10.51 18.83
N ASN A 620 -6.34 -11.32 18.66
CA ASN A 620 -6.46 -12.41 17.67
C ASN A 620 -5.69 -13.73 17.90
N LEU A 621 -5.84 -14.34 19.09
CA LEU A 621 -5.08 -15.53 19.48
C LEU A 621 -5.78 -16.89 19.31
N CYS A 622 -6.91 -17.01 18.60
CA CYS A 622 -7.64 -18.29 18.54
C CYS A 622 -6.99 -19.36 17.64
N ALA A 623 -6.25 -18.92 16.63
CA ALA A 623 -5.71 -19.77 15.59
C ALA A 623 -4.42 -20.55 15.92
N PRO A 624 -3.36 -19.92 16.48
CA PRO A 624 -2.09 -20.61 16.70
C PRO A 624 -2.11 -21.69 17.78
N GLY A 625 -3.13 -21.78 18.65
CA GLY A 625 -3.24 -22.84 19.66
C GLY A 625 -3.24 -24.26 19.07
N TYR A 626 -4.10 -24.54 18.09
CA TYR A 626 -4.14 -25.87 17.45
C TYR A 626 -2.82 -26.20 16.71
N ALA A 627 -2.16 -25.18 16.15
CA ALA A 627 -0.84 -25.35 15.52
C ALA A 627 0.27 -25.61 16.56
N ALA A 628 0.26 -24.90 17.70
CA ALA A 628 1.16 -25.12 18.83
C ALA A 628 0.93 -26.46 19.55
N LEU A 629 -0.28 -27.02 19.41
CA LEU A 629 -0.64 -28.36 19.82
C LEU A 629 -0.29 -29.44 18.76
N GLY A 630 0.19 -29.05 17.58
CA GLY A 630 0.61 -29.96 16.51
C GLY A 630 -0.49 -30.44 15.55
N TRP A 631 -1.70 -29.88 15.62
CA TRP A 631 -2.87 -30.28 14.82
C TRP A 631 -3.56 -29.09 14.13
N PRO A 632 -2.85 -28.33 13.27
CA PRO A 632 -3.42 -27.20 12.55
C PRO A 632 -4.59 -27.57 11.61
N GLU A 633 -4.76 -28.83 11.20
CA GLU A 633 -5.86 -29.24 10.31
C GLU A 633 -7.25 -29.19 10.96
N TRP A 634 -7.35 -29.25 12.31
CA TRP A 634 -8.63 -29.35 13.04
C TRP A 634 -9.59 -28.16 12.83
N ILE A 635 -9.11 -27.06 12.26
CA ILE A 635 -9.91 -25.87 11.85
C ILE A 635 -10.93 -26.24 10.78
N PHE A 636 -10.50 -27.09 9.84
CA PHE A 636 -11.19 -27.34 8.57
C PHE A 636 -12.05 -28.61 8.63
N ALA A 637 -12.04 -29.32 9.77
CA ALA A 637 -12.88 -30.48 10.02
C ALA A 637 -14.36 -30.17 9.72
N GLY A 638 -15.03 -31.07 9.00
CA GLY A 638 -16.42 -30.86 8.55
C GLY A 638 -16.64 -29.64 7.65
N THR A 639 -15.61 -29.14 6.93
CA THR A 639 -15.74 -28.03 5.97
C THR A 639 -15.54 -28.47 4.52
N TYR A 640 -14.68 -29.47 4.28
CA TYR A 640 -14.38 -30.01 2.96
C TYR A 640 -14.80 -31.48 2.87
N GLY A 641 -15.45 -31.86 1.76
CA GLY A 641 -16.09 -33.18 1.55
C GLY A 641 -15.16 -34.38 1.32
N GLY A 642 -14.00 -34.42 1.98
CA GLY A 642 -13.00 -35.49 1.88
C GLY A 642 -11.88 -35.39 2.93
N TYR A 643 -12.06 -34.58 3.97
CA TYR A 643 -11.07 -34.26 5.01
C TYR A 643 -11.63 -34.60 6.40
N PRO A 644 -10.77 -34.76 7.43
CA PRO A 644 -11.10 -35.54 8.63
C PRO A 644 -12.31 -35.03 9.42
N ASP A 645 -12.99 -35.98 10.06
CA ASP A 645 -14.01 -35.73 11.06
C ASP A 645 -13.51 -34.84 12.21
N PRO A 646 -14.40 -34.14 12.92
CA PRO A 646 -14.05 -33.42 14.14
C PRO A 646 -13.32 -34.34 15.14
N PRO A 647 -12.21 -33.89 15.74
CA PRO A 647 -11.42 -34.71 16.65
C PRO A 647 -12.24 -35.13 17.88
N ILE A 648 -12.19 -36.42 18.22
CA ILE A 648 -12.90 -36.95 19.38
C ILE A 648 -12.30 -36.41 20.70
N ARG A 649 -13.12 -36.27 21.75
CA ARG A 649 -12.69 -35.67 23.04
C ARG A 649 -11.45 -36.33 23.65
N ALA A 650 -11.27 -37.64 23.43
CA ALA A 650 -10.08 -38.38 23.84
C ALA A 650 -8.77 -37.87 23.19
N GLN A 651 -8.79 -37.57 21.89
CA GLN A 651 -7.64 -37.02 21.16
C GLN A 651 -7.32 -35.60 21.61
N ILE A 652 -8.36 -34.79 21.81
CA ILE A 652 -8.24 -33.41 22.34
C ILE A 652 -7.54 -33.42 23.71
N LEU A 653 -7.91 -34.35 24.60
CA LEU A 653 -7.32 -34.47 25.94
C LEU A 653 -5.82 -34.80 25.92
N ASP A 654 -5.40 -35.83 25.19
CA ASP A 654 -3.98 -36.23 25.12
C ASP A 654 -3.12 -35.08 24.58
N VAL A 655 -3.57 -34.47 23.49
CA VAL A 655 -2.90 -33.36 22.81
C VAL A 655 -2.79 -32.14 23.73
N PHE A 656 -3.89 -31.73 24.37
CA PHE A 656 -3.90 -30.58 25.27
C PHE A 656 -3.03 -30.80 26.51
N SER A 657 -3.06 -32.00 27.11
CA SER A 657 -2.22 -32.34 28.26
C SER A 657 -0.74 -32.20 27.92
N ARG A 658 -0.32 -32.77 26.79
CA ARG A 658 1.07 -32.71 26.30
C ARG A 658 1.54 -31.27 26.08
N GLY A 659 0.71 -30.44 25.44
CA GLY A 659 0.99 -29.02 25.24
C GLY A 659 1.11 -28.22 26.55
N MET A 660 0.37 -28.62 27.60
CA MET A 660 0.47 -28.03 28.94
C MET A 660 1.69 -28.51 29.73
N ASP A 661 2.20 -29.71 29.44
CA ASP A 661 3.46 -30.21 29.97
C ASP A 661 4.64 -29.43 29.38
N GLU A 662 4.73 -29.36 28.04
CA GLU A 662 5.76 -28.60 27.32
C GLU A 662 5.76 -27.10 27.68
N LEU A 663 4.58 -26.50 27.85
CA LEU A 663 4.45 -25.10 28.23
C LEU A 663 4.89 -24.84 29.68
N ALA A 664 4.56 -25.73 30.62
CA ALA A 664 5.04 -25.61 32.00
C ALA A 664 6.58 -25.65 32.04
N ASP A 665 7.16 -26.60 31.30
CA ASP A 665 8.61 -26.77 31.13
C ASP A 665 9.30 -25.55 30.50
N ARG A 666 8.63 -24.82 29.59
CA ARG A 666 9.14 -23.56 29.00
C ARG A 666 9.06 -22.40 29.99
N LEU A 667 7.95 -22.28 30.73
CA LEU A 667 7.70 -21.18 31.68
C LEU A 667 8.58 -21.24 32.93
N GLU A 668 9.07 -22.41 33.34
CA GLU A 668 10.05 -22.51 34.43
C GLU A 668 11.47 -22.11 34.01
N LYS A 669 11.77 -22.22 32.71
CA LYS A 669 13.06 -21.79 32.13
C LYS A 669 13.06 -20.28 31.80
N HIS A 670 11.88 -19.67 31.62
CA HIS A 670 11.72 -18.25 31.26
C HIS A 670 10.71 -17.53 32.19
N PRO A 671 11.09 -17.24 33.45
CA PRO A 671 10.26 -16.44 34.36
C PRO A 671 10.05 -15.01 33.84
N ARG A 672 8.83 -14.49 34.05
CA ARG A 672 8.33 -13.24 33.46
C ARG A 672 9.08 -11.99 33.95
N ASN A 673 9.67 -11.23 33.02
CA ASN A 673 10.39 -9.97 33.29
C ASN A 673 9.97 -8.79 32.37
N CYS A 674 8.76 -8.79 31.81
CA CYS A 674 8.26 -7.63 31.07
C CYS A 674 7.89 -6.48 32.03
N PHE A 675 8.70 -5.42 32.01
CA PHE A 675 8.40 -4.17 32.73
C PHE A 675 7.30 -3.37 32.03
N HIS A 676 6.53 -2.58 32.78
CA HIS A 676 5.52 -1.68 32.19
C HIS A 676 6.19 -0.67 31.23
N GLY A 677 5.68 -0.61 30.00
CA GLY A 677 6.20 0.26 28.93
C GLY A 677 7.12 -0.43 27.92
N ASP A 678 7.51 -1.69 28.12
CA ASP A 678 8.22 -2.47 27.09
C ASP A 678 7.23 -3.10 26.10
N GLU A 679 6.89 -2.33 25.05
CA GLU A 679 6.02 -2.77 23.95
C GLU A 679 6.58 -3.99 23.20
N ASP A 680 7.91 -4.12 23.10
CA ASP A 680 8.57 -5.28 22.48
C ASP A 680 8.35 -6.55 23.33
N CYS A 681 8.50 -6.46 24.65
CA CYS A 681 8.25 -7.56 25.57
C CYS A 681 6.76 -7.92 25.61
N ALA A 682 5.87 -6.93 25.59
CA ALA A 682 4.42 -7.16 25.51
C ALA A 682 4.02 -7.88 24.20
N ARG A 683 4.59 -7.48 23.05
CA ARG A 683 4.41 -8.13 21.75
C ARG A 683 4.92 -9.57 21.77
N THR A 684 6.15 -9.80 22.24
CA THR A 684 6.74 -11.13 22.40
C THR A 684 5.91 -12.03 23.33
N TRP A 685 5.45 -11.52 24.49
CA TRP A 685 4.65 -12.29 25.43
C TRP A 685 3.28 -12.66 24.87
N SER A 686 2.63 -11.73 24.15
CA SER A 686 1.36 -11.98 23.48
C SER A 686 1.50 -13.04 22.39
N LYS A 687 2.60 -13.01 21.61
CA LYS A 687 2.94 -14.05 20.63
C LYS A 687 3.21 -15.41 21.29
N MET A 688 3.89 -15.43 22.44
CA MET A 688 4.11 -16.68 23.19
C MET A 688 2.81 -17.27 23.74
N ILE A 689 1.85 -16.44 24.18
CA ILE A 689 0.50 -16.89 24.56
C ILE A 689 -0.25 -17.47 23.34
N ALA A 690 -0.13 -16.81 22.19
CA ALA A 690 -0.71 -17.26 20.93
C ALA A 690 -0.24 -18.68 20.56
N GLU A 691 1.06 -18.88 20.57
CA GLU A 691 1.78 -20.08 20.17
C GLU A 691 1.87 -21.09 21.34
N SER A 692 0.77 -21.28 22.07
CA SER A 692 0.68 -22.16 23.24
C SER A 692 -0.70 -22.78 23.46
N ALA A 693 -0.75 -23.85 24.26
CA ALA A 693 -1.99 -24.47 24.74
C ALA A 693 -2.85 -23.53 25.61
N CYS A 694 -2.32 -22.40 26.07
CA CYS A 694 -3.02 -21.39 26.87
C CYS A 694 -3.70 -20.29 26.05
N ASN A 695 -3.77 -20.44 24.74
CA ASN A 695 -4.61 -19.60 23.89
C ASN A 695 -6.11 -19.81 24.22
N THR A 696 -6.95 -18.86 23.79
CA THR A 696 -8.39 -18.88 24.11
C THR A 696 -9.13 -20.07 23.51
N CYS A 697 -8.87 -20.41 22.25
CA CYS A 697 -9.60 -21.48 21.54
C CYS A 697 -9.31 -22.90 22.08
N ALA A 698 -8.05 -23.23 22.40
CA ALA A 698 -7.75 -24.53 23.00
C ALA A 698 -8.36 -24.65 24.41
N GLY A 699 -8.31 -23.57 25.19
CA GLY A 699 -9.01 -23.47 26.47
C GLY A 699 -10.53 -23.59 26.35
N GLU A 700 -11.14 -23.03 25.31
CA GLU A 700 -12.58 -23.13 25.04
C GLU A 700 -13.00 -24.55 24.66
N ILE A 701 -12.32 -25.20 23.70
CA ILE A 701 -12.65 -26.59 23.34
C ILE A 701 -12.47 -27.54 24.53
N PHE A 702 -11.45 -27.32 25.37
CA PHE A 702 -11.14 -28.25 26.46
C PHE A 702 -11.90 -27.97 27.76
N ILE A 703 -12.24 -26.70 28.05
CA ILE A 703 -12.79 -26.29 29.36
C ILE A 703 -14.00 -25.34 29.25
N GLY A 704 -14.38 -24.92 28.05
CA GLY A 704 -15.53 -24.03 27.80
C GLY A 704 -15.26 -22.54 28.04
N VAL A 705 -16.28 -21.72 27.78
CA VAL A 705 -16.27 -20.28 28.05
C VAL A 705 -16.92 -19.94 29.38
N GLN A 706 -16.72 -18.70 29.84
CA GLN A 706 -17.38 -18.21 31.04
C GLN A 706 -18.90 -18.31 30.90
N GLY A 707 -19.54 -19.03 31.83
CA GLY A 707 -20.98 -19.35 31.77
C GLY A 707 -21.29 -20.76 31.22
N THR A 708 -20.38 -21.40 30.50
CA THR A 708 -20.54 -22.80 30.01
C THR A 708 -19.55 -23.79 30.60
N TRP A 709 -18.49 -23.35 31.30
CA TRP A 709 -17.44 -24.21 31.89
C TRP A 709 -17.93 -25.56 32.44
N LYS A 710 -18.90 -25.53 33.37
CA LYS A 710 -19.42 -26.75 34.01
C LYS A 710 -20.10 -27.70 33.02
N LYS A 711 -20.81 -27.19 32.01
CA LYS A 711 -21.42 -28.00 30.94
C LYS A 711 -20.34 -28.66 30.07
N THR A 712 -19.28 -27.94 29.70
CA THR A 712 -18.16 -28.53 28.94
C THR A 712 -17.44 -29.61 29.75
N THR A 713 -17.18 -29.38 31.04
CA THR A 713 -16.63 -30.42 31.92
C THR A 713 -17.58 -31.61 32.09
N GLU A 714 -18.89 -31.41 32.28
CA GLU A 714 -19.88 -32.49 32.31
C GLU A 714 -19.94 -33.28 31.00
N GLU A 715 -19.76 -32.63 29.86
CA GLU A 715 -19.65 -33.28 28.54
C GLU A 715 -18.39 -34.14 28.39
N PHE A 716 -17.22 -33.69 28.87
CA PHE A 716 -16.00 -34.50 28.88
C PHE A 716 -16.08 -35.66 29.89
N LEU A 717 -16.76 -35.48 31.03
CA LEU A 717 -16.95 -36.53 32.03
C LEU A 717 -18.03 -37.56 31.65
N GLY A 718 -18.98 -37.19 30.79
CA GLY A 718 -20.02 -38.07 30.24
C GLY A 718 -19.60 -38.82 28.98
N ASP A 719 -18.44 -38.51 28.40
CA ASP A 719 -17.90 -39.14 27.20
C ASP A 719 -17.23 -40.47 27.54
N ARG A 720 -17.58 -41.55 26.81
CA ARG A 720 -17.14 -42.92 27.13
C ARG A 720 -15.68 -43.18 26.77
N ASP A 721 -15.13 -42.42 25.83
CA ASP A 721 -13.75 -42.58 25.37
C ASP A 721 -12.77 -41.71 26.16
N VAL A 722 -13.27 -40.93 27.13
CA VAL A 722 -12.48 -40.00 27.96
C VAL A 722 -12.26 -40.56 29.37
N ASN A 723 -11.00 -40.61 29.80
CA ASN A 723 -10.67 -40.84 31.21
C ASN A 723 -10.93 -39.55 32.02
N GLY A 724 -12.07 -39.49 32.73
CA GLY A 724 -12.49 -38.32 33.49
C GLY A 724 -11.49 -37.85 34.56
N THR A 725 -10.77 -38.77 35.20
CA THR A 725 -9.73 -38.42 36.19
C THR A 725 -8.52 -37.75 35.51
N ALA A 726 -8.10 -38.27 34.35
CA ALA A 726 -7.04 -37.65 33.54
C ALA A 726 -7.48 -36.28 33.00
N TYR A 727 -8.74 -36.14 32.56
CA TYR A 727 -9.33 -34.86 32.16
C TYR A 727 -9.26 -33.82 33.28
N VAL A 728 -9.73 -34.14 34.48
CA VAL A 728 -9.71 -33.21 35.62
C VAL A 728 -8.28 -32.83 36.02
N ALA A 729 -7.34 -33.77 35.99
CA ALA A 729 -5.92 -33.49 36.25
C ALA A 729 -5.32 -32.53 35.20
N ALA A 730 -5.54 -32.79 33.91
CA ALA A 730 -5.06 -31.96 32.81
C ALA A 730 -5.72 -30.56 32.81
N ALA A 731 -7.02 -30.46 33.11
CA ALA A 731 -7.72 -29.18 33.22
C ALA A 731 -7.23 -28.34 34.41
N LYS A 732 -6.99 -28.97 35.57
CA LYS A 732 -6.38 -28.31 36.74
C LYS A 732 -4.94 -27.85 36.47
N LYS A 733 -4.14 -28.66 35.80
CA LYS A 733 -2.78 -28.28 35.37
C LYS A 733 -2.84 -27.11 34.39
N GLY A 734 -3.64 -27.21 33.33
CA GLY A 734 -3.80 -26.18 32.32
C GLY A 734 -4.20 -24.83 32.92
N TRP A 735 -5.26 -24.78 33.74
CA TRP A 735 -5.66 -23.55 34.43
C TRP A 735 -4.54 -22.93 35.27
N ARG A 736 -3.75 -23.73 36.00
CA ARG A 736 -2.60 -23.25 36.79
C ARG A 736 -1.45 -22.73 35.90
N THR A 737 -1.08 -23.47 34.86
CA THR A 737 -0.04 -23.07 33.88
C THR A 737 -0.43 -21.78 33.17
N CYS A 738 -1.68 -21.67 32.69
CA CYS A 738 -2.16 -20.47 32.03
C CYS A 738 -2.26 -19.28 32.96
N ALA A 739 -2.74 -19.45 34.20
CA ALA A 739 -2.72 -18.36 35.18
C ALA A 739 -1.29 -17.83 35.42
N LYS A 740 -0.30 -18.73 35.58
CA LYS A 740 1.14 -18.38 35.65
C LYS A 740 1.60 -17.58 34.41
N MET A 741 1.11 -17.93 33.22
CA MET A 741 1.43 -17.26 31.94
C MET A 741 0.76 -15.87 31.79
N TYR A 742 -0.49 -15.71 32.19
CA TYR A 742 -1.16 -14.39 32.21
C TYR A 742 -0.65 -13.51 33.38
N GLY A 743 0.08 -14.08 34.34
CA GLY A 743 0.59 -13.42 35.55
C GLY A 743 -0.45 -13.30 36.67
N ILE A 744 -1.44 -14.19 36.65
CA ILE A 744 -2.51 -14.29 37.65
C ILE A 744 -2.03 -15.24 38.74
N HIS A 745 -1.84 -14.72 39.95
CA HIS A 745 -1.46 -15.49 41.12
C HIS A 745 -2.69 -15.67 42.03
N LEU A 746 -3.15 -16.92 42.18
CA LEU A 746 -4.25 -17.30 43.07
C LEU A 746 -3.73 -18.21 44.19
N ASN A 747 -4.27 -18.05 45.39
CA ASN A 747 -3.98 -18.96 46.50
C ASN A 747 -4.85 -20.23 46.45
N GLU A 748 -4.53 -21.24 47.25
CA GLU A 748 -5.17 -22.55 47.12
C GLU A 748 -6.68 -22.56 47.45
N ARG A 749 -7.15 -21.69 48.34
CA ARG A 749 -8.60 -21.53 48.60
C ARG A 749 -9.33 -20.92 47.39
N GLU A 750 -8.64 -20.06 46.65
CA GLU A 750 -9.17 -19.48 45.42
C GLU A 750 -9.21 -20.51 44.28
N TRP A 751 -8.18 -21.37 44.17
CA TRP A 751 -8.21 -22.52 43.27
C TRP A 751 -9.34 -23.49 43.60
N GLN A 752 -9.51 -23.90 44.86
CA GLN A 752 -10.61 -24.76 45.30
C GLN A 752 -12.01 -24.15 45.09
N ARG A 753 -12.13 -22.82 45.06
CA ARG A 753 -13.36 -22.13 44.62
C ARG A 753 -13.51 -22.22 43.10
N LYS A 754 -12.45 -21.97 42.33
CA LYS A 754 -12.47 -22.03 40.86
C LYS A 754 -12.62 -23.45 40.29
N TRP A 755 -12.27 -24.51 41.02
CA TRP A 755 -12.60 -25.88 40.62
C TRP A 755 -14.11 -26.15 40.74
N ARG A 756 -14.72 -25.79 41.88
CA ARG A 756 -16.17 -25.87 42.13
C ARG A 756 -17.01 -25.04 41.17
N GLU A 757 -16.58 -23.82 40.84
CA GLU A 757 -17.23 -22.99 39.80
C GLU A 757 -17.23 -23.64 38.40
N ARG A 758 -16.41 -24.68 38.18
CA ARG A 758 -16.18 -25.33 36.87
C ARG A 758 -16.55 -26.81 36.84
N GLY A 759 -16.95 -27.42 37.96
CA GLY A 759 -17.19 -28.86 38.05
C GLY A 759 -15.92 -29.72 38.01
N LEU A 760 -14.74 -29.13 38.25
CA LEU A 760 -13.47 -29.85 38.27
C LEU A 760 -13.18 -30.50 39.65
N ASP A 761 -14.07 -30.33 40.62
CA ASP A 761 -14.01 -30.85 41.98
C ASP A 761 -14.54 -32.29 42.13
N VAL A 762 -15.02 -32.92 41.05
CA VAL A 762 -15.65 -34.26 41.03
C VAL A 762 -14.71 -35.40 41.51
N TYR A 763 -13.40 -35.15 41.57
CA TYR A 763 -12.38 -36.10 42.05
C TYR A 763 -11.35 -35.47 43.01
N ASP A 764 -11.73 -34.43 43.78
CA ASP A 764 -10.90 -33.86 44.88
C ASP A 764 -11.16 -34.52 46.25
#